data_AF-A0A6G9SBM6-F1
#
_entry.id   AF-A0A6G9SBM6-F1
#
_cell.length_a   1.000
_cell.length_b   1.000
_cell.length_c   1.000
_cell.angle_alpha   90.00
_cell.angle_beta   90.00
_cell.angle_gamma   90.00
#
_symmetry.space_group_name_H-M   'P 1'
#
loop_
_entity.id
_entity.type
_entity.pdbx_description
1 polymer ?
#
loop_
_entity_poly.entity_id
_entity_poly.type
_entity_poly.pdbx_seq_one_letter_code
_entity_poly.pdbx_strand_id
1 'polypeptide(L)'
;MILCTRQQLWQLRLVILLVITSFTTGLKDFASAQIIPDSSLGAESSIVTPNATIQGLPTNLIEGGASRGTNLFQSFLKFNVSDGQRVYFANPTGIENIFTRITGNEPSNILGTLGVDGQANLFFLNPNGIIFGSNVRLDIAGSFLATTANSFVFENGLKFSATNPEAAPLLTVSLRPGVQFGANLSATINNTGNLEVGQDLTLIAGNLDLQGQLQVGRNLTLEAQNTIKVTDIIYNNLLGLGGDIAITSSGDINVGNIKVDSNSNNDDYSIITINSTSGSVYLNNSNLNNNNFGSGYAGDIAISARGEVKIENSKIATTGNLGKILIGASEYADFSPQTVSITNSRINNSNFDDSNEVGNVIVKSLGNLLLDNSNLETLTNSSAKGGDINIVAGSVSLLNNSSLFTNTLGNGKAGSIAVNSTAGTVSLSQSSINTGSNKLTVNIQNLSEQSGGGGGDINITASALYLTNSSFLNASSLGVGDSGNVNITADKTVSFTDNSILNARTYLRGNAGNINIKAQELAFSKESIIQATTFGSGNAGNLNITAQSFSLSDTSRIDAQTFGSGNAGNINIKTQSLALTEGARINAETFASGNGGNIIINPLNDENQAAASVTISGSAPAIKFSSGLSVNTESEKNDAGSGGNITIKTGTLNISDSGVLSAPSKSSGNGGNININVNNLQLTSGGQIVTNAYRSGQAGNVKINATNNITIAGQNYEYEQRLNALKTRIDILKSIYDALTFENDPGSQRTFDPINNLINNLTALLANQNYAQLFNELKQRIAEFKNSYDFSLIANNPELRILLQPISNLIDDLNNFDEIILAVQDPVFAQKLNELQQQLSQFQYAYNFVLPQTEGEIRRILGPINQYSGLFANTEANSTGNGGTINIDPQQVTIQDTARISVDSQGTGVAGNISITANRLTLDNQAAITADTNSGQGGSINLNLQDLLLFRRQSVVSTTAGRQGAGGDGGAIAINLDPNQGFIISPASENNDIAANAFSGSGGTIEINAKGVIGLATLTRQELEQKLGTTDPEKLNPQFLASNDITAISQTNPQLNGIVSISSPDIDPSKGIVSLPTNASDPSQQIAQSCGAVNGKVASAFTDIGHGGLPPKPDELLSSDTVWQDIRLRNSTTEPGNTTQATVNPVKPKSVLIMPATGWVFNDNGEVTLISHTPKSSASWLNYSSCAAKR
;
A
#
# COMPACT_ATOMS: atom_id res chain seq x y z
N MET A 1 -24.10 -89.75 -0.71
CA MET A 1 -25.52 -89.95 -0.34
C MET A 1 -25.51 -90.85 0.89
N ILE A 2 -25.90 -90.37 2.07
CA ILE A 2 -26.34 -91.12 3.27
C ILE A 2 -26.42 -90.09 4.43
N LEU A 3 -27.64 -89.92 4.95
CA LEU A 3 -28.12 -88.80 5.77
C LEU A 3 -28.38 -89.24 7.23
N CYS A 4 -28.08 -88.31 8.14
CA CYS A 4 -28.80 -87.88 9.36
C CYS A 4 -29.19 -88.87 10.48
N THR A 5 -29.06 -88.53 11.78
CA THR A 5 -28.64 -87.29 12.46
C THR A 5 -28.15 -87.62 13.88
N ARG A 6 -26.98 -87.06 14.25
CA ARG A 6 -26.13 -87.48 15.38
C ARG A 6 -25.86 -86.29 16.33
N GLN A 7 -26.91 -85.67 16.89
CA GLN A 7 -26.83 -84.37 17.56
C GLN A 7 -27.30 -84.30 19.04
N GLN A 8 -27.52 -85.42 19.74
CA GLN A 8 -27.96 -85.37 21.16
C GLN A 8 -27.16 -86.24 22.16
N LEU A 9 -26.11 -86.95 21.74
CA LEU A 9 -25.32 -87.82 22.65
C LEU A 9 -23.95 -87.26 23.08
N TRP A 10 -23.56 -86.07 22.60
CA TRP A 10 -22.31 -85.40 22.99
C TRP A 10 -22.43 -84.48 24.22
N GLN A 11 -23.64 -84.09 24.63
CA GLN A 11 -23.83 -83.13 25.73
C GLN A 11 -23.71 -83.73 27.15
N LEU A 12 -23.84 -85.05 27.34
CA LEU A 12 -23.73 -85.64 28.68
C LEU A 12 -22.30 -86.04 29.10
N ARG A 13 -21.36 -86.20 28.15
CA ARG A 13 -19.96 -86.58 28.46
C ARG A 13 -19.01 -85.40 28.66
N LEU A 14 -19.35 -84.21 28.15
CA LEU A 14 -18.54 -83.00 28.36
C LEU A 14 -18.74 -82.37 29.75
N VAL A 15 -19.93 -82.52 30.34
CA VAL A 15 -20.27 -81.94 31.65
C VAL A 15 -19.57 -82.68 32.81
N ILE A 16 -19.33 -83.98 32.69
CA ILE A 16 -18.67 -84.77 33.75
C ILE A 16 -17.15 -84.58 33.76
N LEU A 17 -16.52 -84.20 32.63
CA LEU A 17 -15.07 -83.93 32.57
C LEU A 17 -14.70 -82.50 33.01
N LEU A 18 -15.65 -81.55 32.93
CA LEU A 18 -15.46 -80.16 33.37
C LEU A 18 -15.63 -79.95 34.88
N VAL A 19 -16.27 -80.88 35.60
CA VAL A 19 -16.48 -80.79 37.06
C VAL A 19 -15.32 -81.42 37.87
N ILE A 20 -14.42 -82.17 37.22
CA ILE A 20 -13.30 -82.87 37.91
C ILE A 20 -11.94 -82.16 37.71
N THR A 21 -11.86 -81.14 36.84
CA THR A 21 -10.66 -80.29 36.69
C THR A 21 -10.67 -79.05 37.59
N SER A 22 -11.67 -78.92 38.47
CA SER A 22 -11.82 -77.85 39.45
C SER A 22 -11.24 -78.16 40.84
N PHE A 23 -10.35 -79.15 40.98
CA PHE A 23 -9.63 -79.40 42.24
C PHE A 23 -8.11 -79.51 42.04
N THR A 24 -7.42 -78.45 42.49
CA THR A 24 -5.99 -78.36 42.87
C THR A 24 -4.93 -78.29 41.76
N THR A 25 -4.52 -77.07 41.40
CA THR A 25 -3.25 -76.45 41.81
C THR A 25 -2.87 -75.30 40.86
N GLY A 26 -2.56 -74.17 41.47
CA GLY A 26 -2.29 -72.90 40.82
C GLY A 26 -2.72 -71.79 41.78
N LEU A 27 -2.11 -71.80 42.96
CA LEU A 27 -2.18 -70.72 43.95
C LEU A 27 -1.91 -69.41 43.19
N LYS A 28 -2.97 -68.66 42.89
CA LYS A 28 -2.80 -67.22 42.78
C LYS A 28 -2.67 -66.76 44.21
N ASP A 29 -1.48 -66.27 44.55
CA ASP A 29 -1.34 -65.38 45.69
C ASP A 29 -2.52 -64.40 45.66
N PHE A 30 -3.40 -64.53 46.65
CA PHE A 30 -4.24 -63.40 47.01
C PHE A 30 -3.24 -62.34 47.46
N ALA A 31 -2.93 -61.38 46.58
CA ALA A 31 -2.20 -60.20 46.99
C ALA A 31 -3.07 -59.47 48.03
N SER A 32 -2.85 -59.81 49.30
CA SER A 32 -3.43 -59.15 50.45
C SER A 32 -2.96 -57.70 50.50
N ALA A 33 -3.92 -56.79 50.63
CA ALA A 33 -3.80 -55.35 50.91
C ALA A 33 -3.12 -54.48 49.82
N GLN A 34 -3.93 -53.77 49.03
CA GLN A 34 -3.47 -52.70 48.12
C GLN A 34 -3.25 -51.34 48.80
N ILE A 35 -3.76 -51.20 50.03
CA ILE A 35 -3.63 -50.00 50.86
C ILE A 35 -3.04 -50.46 52.20
N ILE A 36 -1.85 -49.95 52.52
CA ILE A 36 -1.07 -50.36 53.70
C ILE A 36 -0.71 -49.09 54.47
N PRO A 37 -1.32 -48.84 55.65
CA PRO A 37 -0.89 -47.76 56.55
C PRO A 37 0.58 -47.90 56.94
N ASP A 38 1.24 -46.77 57.22
CA ASP A 38 2.56 -46.78 57.86
C ASP A 38 2.46 -46.44 59.35
N SER A 39 3.60 -46.46 60.06
CA SER A 39 3.69 -46.14 61.49
C SER A 39 4.17 -44.71 61.78
N SER A 40 4.31 -43.86 60.76
CA SER A 40 4.94 -42.55 60.88
C SER A 40 4.10 -41.51 61.64
N LEU A 41 2.81 -41.77 61.84
CA LEU A 41 1.91 -40.98 62.68
C LEU A 41 1.88 -41.45 64.16
N GLY A 42 2.68 -42.46 64.52
CA GLY A 42 2.73 -42.98 65.88
C GLY A 42 1.40 -43.61 66.31
N ALA A 43 0.88 -43.21 67.47
CA ALA A 43 -0.38 -43.74 68.02
C ALA A 43 -1.64 -43.29 67.23
N GLU A 44 -1.51 -42.28 66.39
CA GLU A 44 -2.58 -41.72 65.55
C GLU A 44 -2.53 -42.30 64.13
N SER A 45 -2.21 -43.59 64.00
CA SER A 45 -2.04 -44.27 62.71
C SER A 45 -3.33 -44.26 61.87
N SER A 46 -3.17 -44.24 60.54
CA SER A 46 -4.26 -44.46 59.61
C SER A 46 -4.80 -45.89 59.71
N ILE A 47 -6.12 -46.05 59.62
CA ILE A 47 -6.83 -47.33 59.77
C ILE A 47 -7.61 -47.59 58.47
N VAL A 48 -7.54 -48.81 57.95
CA VAL A 48 -8.32 -49.24 56.78
C VAL A 48 -9.37 -50.25 57.24
N THR A 49 -10.64 -49.87 57.15
CA THR A 49 -11.81 -50.70 57.48
C THR A 49 -12.41 -51.27 56.18
N PRO A 50 -12.13 -52.55 55.83
CA PRO A 50 -12.64 -53.16 54.61
C PRO A 50 -14.15 -53.45 54.70
N ASN A 51 -14.83 -53.47 53.54
CA ASN A 51 -16.25 -53.81 53.41
C ASN A 51 -17.23 -52.95 54.23
N ALA A 52 -16.86 -51.70 54.54
CA ALA A 52 -17.81 -50.70 55.02
C ALA A 52 -18.86 -50.39 53.93
N THR A 53 -19.98 -49.77 54.31
CA THR A 53 -21.05 -49.41 53.36
C THR A 53 -21.16 -47.89 53.26
N ILE A 54 -20.75 -47.33 52.13
CA ILE A 54 -20.90 -45.90 51.80
C ILE A 54 -21.82 -45.78 50.59
N GLN A 55 -22.85 -44.95 50.69
CA GLN A 55 -23.89 -44.81 49.65
C GLN A 55 -24.50 -46.17 49.21
N GLY A 56 -24.67 -47.11 50.15
CA GLY A 56 -25.31 -48.41 49.92
C GLY A 56 -24.44 -49.48 49.24
N LEU A 57 -23.16 -49.23 49.01
CA LEU A 57 -22.25 -50.17 48.31
C LEU A 57 -20.98 -50.49 49.15
N PRO A 58 -20.44 -51.73 49.05
CA PRO A 58 -19.20 -52.12 49.75
C PRO A 58 -18.01 -51.24 49.39
N THR A 59 -17.24 -50.85 50.40
CA THR A 59 -16.20 -49.82 50.32
C THR A 59 -15.11 -50.10 51.34
N ASN A 60 -13.86 -49.79 51.01
CA ASN A 60 -12.79 -49.68 52.01
C ASN A 60 -12.82 -48.26 52.60
N LEU A 61 -13.18 -48.14 53.87
CA LEU A 61 -13.23 -46.85 54.57
C LEU A 61 -11.88 -46.60 55.26
N ILE A 62 -11.33 -45.40 55.09
CA ILE A 62 -10.11 -44.93 55.75
C ILE A 62 -10.52 -44.09 56.95
N GLU A 63 -10.12 -44.55 58.13
CA GLU A 63 -10.42 -43.97 59.44
C GLU A 63 -9.11 -43.72 60.22
N GLY A 64 -9.22 -43.20 61.44
CA GLY A 64 -8.05 -42.83 62.24
C GLY A 64 -7.28 -41.63 61.65
N GLY A 65 -5.98 -41.55 61.91
CA GLY A 65 -5.15 -40.40 61.54
C GLY A 65 -5.01 -39.35 62.65
N ALA A 66 -4.08 -38.41 62.46
CA ALA A 66 -3.80 -37.34 63.42
C ALA A 66 -4.62 -36.09 63.09
N SER A 67 -5.49 -35.64 64.01
CA SER A 67 -6.30 -34.44 63.83
C SER A 67 -5.65 -33.20 64.46
N ARG A 68 -5.59 -32.09 63.72
CA ARG A 68 -5.00 -30.82 64.17
C ARG A 68 -5.87 -29.65 63.70
N GLY A 69 -6.78 -29.20 64.56
CA GLY A 69 -7.79 -28.20 64.20
C GLY A 69 -8.72 -28.74 63.11
N THR A 70 -8.84 -28.04 62.00
CA THR A 70 -9.67 -28.44 60.85
C THR A 70 -8.96 -29.40 59.88
N ASN A 71 -7.72 -29.84 60.18
CA ASN A 71 -6.93 -30.70 59.31
C ASN A 71 -6.78 -32.12 59.87
N LEU A 72 -6.92 -33.14 59.02
CA LEU A 72 -6.71 -34.55 59.33
C LEU A 72 -5.53 -35.10 58.52
N PHE A 73 -4.54 -35.71 59.18
CA PHE A 73 -3.36 -36.27 58.54
C PHE A 73 -3.43 -37.79 58.45
N GLN A 74 -3.19 -38.32 57.26
CA GLN A 74 -3.16 -39.74 56.92
C GLN A 74 -1.81 -40.12 56.27
N SER A 75 -1.31 -41.32 56.57
CA SER A 75 0.00 -41.78 56.09
C SER A 75 -0.01 -43.27 55.74
N PHE A 76 0.50 -43.60 54.56
CA PHE A 76 0.50 -44.95 54.02
C PHE A 76 1.86 -45.32 53.46
N LEU A 77 2.25 -46.58 53.64
CA LEU A 77 3.39 -47.16 52.93
C LEU A 77 3.05 -47.40 51.46
N LYS A 78 1.84 -47.89 51.16
CA LYS A 78 1.36 -48.19 49.80
C LYS A 78 -0.12 -47.82 49.67
N PHE A 79 -0.49 -47.22 48.54
CA PHE A 79 -1.87 -46.81 48.29
C PHE A 79 -2.24 -47.02 46.82
N ASN A 80 -3.08 -48.02 46.53
CA ASN A 80 -3.65 -48.29 45.21
C ASN A 80 -5.15 -48.58 45.33
N VAL A 81 -5.91 -48.23 44.29
CA VAL A 81 -7.34 -48.51 44.13
C VAL A 81 -7.54 -49.28 42.84
N SER A 82 -7.93 -50.54 42.91
CA SER A 82 -8.22 -51.35 41.72
C SER A 82 -9.47 -50.91 40.98
N ASP A 83 -9.57 -51.33 39.72
CA ASP A 83 -10.78 -51.17 38.92
C ASP A 83 -12.00 -51.77 39.64
N GLY A 84 -13.11 -51.04 39.67
CA GLY A 84 -14.32 -51.40 40.42
C GLY A 84 -14.22 -51.32 41.96
N GLN A 85 -13.05 -51.11 42.54
CA GLN A 85 -12.88 -50.93 43.99
C GLN A 85 -13.32 -49.53 44.41
N ARG A 86 -13.96 -49.41 45.58
CA ARG A 86 -14.33 -48.12 46.19
C ARG A 86 -13.54 -47.88 47.47
N VAL A 87 -12.93 -46.70 47.59
CA VAL A 87 -12.14 -46.29 48.75
C VAL A 87 -12.56 -44.88 49.16
N TYR A 88 -12.96 -44.71 50.43
CA TYR A 88 -13.42 -43.43 50.94
C TYR A 88 -12.63 -43.02 52.18
N PHE A 89 -12.28 -41.74 52.29
CA PHE A 89 -11.83 -41.16 53.54
C PHE A 89 -13.03 -40.75 54.38
N ALA A 90 -13.06 -41.16 55.65
CA ALA A 90 -14.02 -40.66 56.61
C ALA A 90 -13.81 -39.15 56.81
N ASN A 91 -14.90 -38.40 56.96
CA ASN A 91 -14.85 -36.97 57.28
C ASN A 91 -15.45 -36.69 58.68
N PRO A 92 -14.65 -36.78 59.76
CA PRO A 92 -15.11 -36.47 61.11
C PRO A 92 -15.61 -35.02 61.23
N THR A 93 -16.55 -34.77 62.14
CA THR A 93 -17.09 -33.43 62.38
C THR A 93 -15.98 -32.41 62.71
N GLY A 94 -15.99 -31.28 62.01
CA GLY A 94 -15.01 -30.20 62.21
C GLY A 94 -13.74 -30.31 61.35
N ILE A 95 -13.59 -31.36 60.55
CA ILE A 95 -12.50 -31.49 59.58
C ILE A 95 -12.92 -30.86 58.24
N GLU A 96 -12.07 -29.98 57.73
CA GLU A 96 -12.22 -29.32 56.43
C GLU A 96 -11.20 -29.85 55.40
N ASN A 97 -10.03 -30.33 55.85
CA ASN A 97 -8.94 -30.77 54.98
C ASN A 97 -8.37 -32.11 55.42
N ILE A 98 -8.15 -33.02 54.47
CA ILE A 98 -7.52 -34.33 54.69
C ILE A 98 -6.21 -34.38 53.92
N PHE A 99 -5.08 -34.44 54.62
CA PHE A 99 -3.73 -34.55 54.07
C PHE A 99 -3.23 -35.98 54.07
N THR A 100 -2.97 -36.54 52.90
CA THR A 100 -2.52 -37.92 52.71
C THR A 100 -1.12 -37.94 52.11
N ARG A 101 -0.20 -38.69 52.72
CA ARG A 101 1.15 -38.95 52.16
C ARG A 101 1.41 -40.43 51.95
N ILE A 102 2.14 -40.77 50.90
CA ILE A 102 2.61 -42.12 50.60
C ILE A 102 4.13 -42.16 50.81
N THR A 103 4.59 -42.93 51.80
CA THR A 103 6.00 -43.01 52.24
C THR A 103 6.79 -44.13 51.59
N GLY A 104 6.13 -45.07 50.89
CA GLY A 104 6.81 -46.13 50.15
C GLY A 104 7.40 -45.69 48.82
N ASN A 105 7.98 -46.64 48.09
CA ASN A 105 8.74 -46.41 46.86
C ASN A 105 7.97 -46.78 45.57
N GLU A 106 6.65 -46.93 45.64
CA GLU A 106 5.82 -47.31 44.49
C GLU A 106 4.85 -46.17 44.10
N PRO A 107 4.54 -46.01 42.81
CA PRO A 107 3.50 -45.09 42.35
C PRO A 107 2.10 -45.57 42.80
N SER A 108 1.16 -44.63 42.90
CA SER A 108 -0.23 -44.91 43.24
C SER A 108 -1.07 -45.14 41.99
N ASN A 109 -1.57 -46.37 41.79
CA ASN A 109 -2.52 -46.71 40.74
C ASN A 109 -3.95 -46.53 41.26
N ILE A 110 -4.65 -45.52 40.75
CA ILE A 110 -6.04 -45.19 41.09
C ILE A 110 -6.91 -45.51 39.88
N LEU A 111 -7.43 -46.74 39.84
CA LEU A 111 -8.19 -47.30 38.73
C LEU A 111 -9.69 -47.40 39.02
N GLY A 112 -10.10 -47.31 40.30
CA GLY A 112 -11.49 -47.35 40.75
C GLY A 112 -12.00 -46.02 41.32
N THR A 113 -12.88 -46.08 42.33
CA THR A 113 -13.45 -44.88 42.99
C THR A 113 -12.63 -44.45 44.21
N LEU A 114 -12.19 -43.19 44.20
CA LEU A 114 -11.56 -42.51 45.34
C LEU A 114 -12.48 -41.38 45.82
N GLY A 115 -12.94 -41.43 47.07
CA GLY A 115 -13.90 -40.45 47.57
C GLY A 115 -13.63 -39.95 48.98
N VAL A 116 -14.39 -38.94 49.38
CA VAL A 116 -14.48 -38.43 50.75
C VAL A 116 -15.93 -38.55 51.19
N ASP A 117 -16.19 -39.17 52.34
CA ASP A 117 -17.53 -39.30 52.90
C ASP A 117 -17.94 -37.99 53.61
N GLY A 118 -18.09 -36.92 52.84
CA GLY A 118 -18.42 -35.58 53.31
C GLY A 118 -17.88 -34.47 52.40
N GLN A 119 -17.76 -33.25 52.93
CA GLN A 119 -17.37 -32.06 52.14
C GLN A 119 -15.89 -31.64 52.29
N ALA A 120 -15.07 -32.41 53.01
CA ALA A 120 -13.66 -32.05 53.20
C ALA A 120 -12.86 -32.09 51.89
N ASN A 121 -11.87 -31.21 51.80
CA ASN A 121 -10.87 -31.20 50.73
C ASN A 121 -9.91 -32.38 50.92
N LEU A 122 -9.44 -32.98 49.82
CA LEU A 122 -8.47 -34.06 49.84
C LEU A 122 -7.15 -33.63 49.20
N PHE A 123 -6.07 -33.68 49.98
CA PHE A 123 -4.70 -33.42 49.54
C PHE A 123 -3.92 -34.74 49.52
N PHE A 124 -3.41 -35.15 48.37
CA PHE A 124 -2.83 -36.47 48.13
C PHE A 124 -1.41 -36.35 47.58
N LEU A 125 -0.42 -36.91 48.28
CA LEU A 125 1.00 -36.76 47.96
C LEU A 125 1.69 -38.13 47.78
N ASN A 126 2.25 -38.37 46.59
CA ASN A 126 3.12 -39.51 46.33
C ASN A 126 4.31 -39.11 45.43
N PRO A 127 5.54 -39.02 45.98
CA PRO A 127 6.73 -38.62 45.22
C PRO A 127 7.11 -39.55 44.05
N ASN A 128 6.58 -40.78 44.02
CA ASN A 128 6.90 -41.77 43.00
C ASN A 128 5.97 -41.72 41.78
N GLY A 129 4.91 -40.90 41.82
CA GLY A 129 3.94 -40.74 40.74
C GLY A 129 2.55 -41.26 41.08
N ILE A 130 1.57 -40.82 40.28
CA ILE A 130 0.15 -41.14 40.44
C ILE A 130 -0.43 -41.47 39.06
N ILE A 131 -1.17 -42.56 38.94
CA ILE A 131 -1.76 -43.03 37.68
C ILE A 131 -3.26 -43.14 37.87
N PHE A 132 -4.01 -42.32 37.15
CA PHE A 132 -5.46 -42.40 37.05
C PHE A 132 -5.86 -43.19 35.80
N GLY A 133 -6.48 -44.36 36.01
CA GLY A 133 -6.92 -45.25 34.94
C GLY A 133 -8.17 -44.74 34.20
N SER A 134 -8.52 -45.40 33.10
CA SER A 134 -9.66 -45.02 32.26
C SER A 134 -11.02 -45.03 32.98
N ASN A 135 -11.16 -45.90 34.00
CA ASN A 135 -12.40 -46.07 34.78
C ASN A 135 -12.37 -45.33 36.14
N VAL A 136 -11.36 -44.48 36.36
CA VAL A 136 -11.26 -43.70 37.60
C VAL A 136 -12.54 -42.91 37.84
N ARG A 137 -12.95 -42.82 39.11
CA ARG A 137 -13.98 -41.88 39.56
C ARG A 137 -13.51 -41.19 40.82
N LEU A 138 -13.49 -39.87 40.80
CA LEU A 138 -13.32 -39.07 42.02
C LEU A 138 -14.72 -38.74 42.56
N ASP A 139 -15.00 -39.11 43.80
CA ASP A 139 -16.24 -38.75 44.51
C ASP A 139 -15.90 -37.82 45.68
N ILE A 140 -15.51 -36.59 45.34
CA ILE A 140 -14.98 -35.59 46.26
C ILE A 140 -15.80 -34.31 46.08
N ALA A 141 -16.66 -34.00 47.06
CA ALA A 141 -17.49 -32.80 47.04
C ALA A 141 -16.68 -31.50 47.34
N GLY A 142 -15.54 -31.62 48.03
CA GLY A 142 -14.60 -30.53 48.25
C GLY A 142 -13.61 -30.35 47.09
N SER A 143 -12.48 -29.69 47.37
CA SER A 143 -11.35 -29.55 46.45
C SER A 143 -10.41 -30.76 46.50
N PHE A 144 -9.76 -31.07 45.38
CA PHE A 144 -8.77 -32.15 45.29
C PHE A 144 -7.42 -31.62 44.84
N LEU A 145 -6.37 -31.88 45.62
CA LEU A 145 -4.99 -31.62 45.25
C LEU A 145 -4.22 -32.94 45.19
N ALA A 146 -3.62 -33.25 44.04
CA ALA A 146 -2.70 -34.38 43.90
C ALA A 146 -1.29 -33.88 43.53
N THR A 147 -0.26 -34.40 44.21
CA THR A 147 1.11 -33.97 43.95
C THR A 147 2.15 -35.08 44.02
N THR A 148 3.21 -34.94 43.21
CA THR A 148 4.44 -35.75 43.29
C THR A 148 5.57 -35.05 44.04
N ALA A 149 5.27 -33.99 44.78
CA ALA A 149 6.23 -33.33 45.65
C ALA A 149 6.65 -34.24 46.83
N ASN A 150 7.75 -33.89 47.48
CA ASN A 150 8.29 -34.62 48.63
C ASN A 150 7.57 -34.30 49.94
N SER A 151 6.97 -33.11 50.04
CA SER A 151 6.26 -32.67 51.25
C SER A 151 5.28 -31.53 50.97
N PHE A 152 4.21 -31.48 51.77
CA PHE A 152 3.46 -30.24 51.99
C PHE A 152 4.22 -29.34 52.96
N VAL A 153 4.22 -28.03 52.72
CA VAL A 153 4.89 -27.00 53.52
C VAL A 153 3.86 -25.97 53.96
N PHE A 154 3.70 -25.77 55.26
CA PHE A 154 2.71 -24.84 55.81
C PHE A 154 3.32 -23.45 56.06
N GLU A 155 2.48 -22.44 56.27
CA GLU A 155 2.90 -21.02 56.42
C GLU A 155 3.94 -20.78 57.51
N ASN A 156 3.90 -21.56 58.58
CA ASN A 156 4.85 -21.50 59.69
C ASN A 156 6.18 -22.25 59.43
N GLY A 157 6.37 -22.75 58.20
CA GLY A 157 7.55 -23.51 57.77
C GLY A 157 7.54 -24.99 58.17
N LEU A 158 6.52 -25.46 58.90
CA LEU A 158 6.36 -26.88 59.23
C LEU A 158 6.07 -27.69 57.96
N LYS A 159 6.50 -28.96 57.94
CA LYS A 159 6.39 -29.84 56.77
C LYS A 159 5.69 -31.14 57.11
N PHE A 160 4.90 -31.65 56.17
CA PHE A 160 4.39 -33.01 56.18
C PHE A 160 4.99 -33.77 54.99
N SER A 161 6.08 -34.49 55.23
CA SER A 161 6.92 -35.11 54.18
C SER A 161 6.67 -36.60 54.01
N ALA A 162 6.64 -37.07 52.76
CA ALA A 162 6.70 -38.48 52.40
C ALA A 162 8.12 -39.06 52.42
N THR A 163 9.14 -38.24 52.14
CA THR A 163 10.53 -38.71 52.01
C THR A 163 11.37 -38.59 53.28
N ASN A 164 11.00 -37.69 54.19
CA ASN A 164 11.50 -37.67 55.57
C ASN A 164 10.30 -37.67 56.53
N PRO A 165 9.62 -38.82 56.71
CA PRO A 165 8.34 -38.86 57.41
C PRO A 165 8.51 -38.60 58.91
N GLU A 166 8.10 -37.40 59.33
CA GLU A 166 8.01 -36.98 60.73
C GLU A 166 6.56 -37.10 61.25
N ALA A 167 6.39 -37.02 62.57
CA ALA A 167 5.06 -36.96 63.20
C ALA A 167 4.29 -35.70 62.72
N ALA A 168 2.96 -35.78 62.70
CA ALA A 168 2.14 -34.65 62.24
C ALA A 168 2.40 -33.38 63.08
N PRO A 169 2.41 -32.18 62.46
CA PRO A 169 2.66 -30.91 63.15
C PRO A 169 1.78 -30.72 64.41
N LEU A 170 2.35 -30.22 65.51
CA LEU A 170 1.63 -30.06 66.79
C LEU A 170 0.72 -28.81 66.85
N LEU A 171 0.96 -27.82 65.98
CA LEU A 171 0.22 -26.56 65.93
C LEU A 171 -0.86 -26.60 64.84
N THR A 172 -1.94 -25.83 65.02
CA THR A 172 -2.93 -25.57 63.96
C THR A 172 -2.23 -24.96 62.76
N VAL A 173 -2.22 -25.68 61.63
CA VAL A 173 -1.65 -25.22 60.37
C VAL A 173 -2.72 -24.53 59.53
N SER A 174 -2.40 -23.35 59.00
CA SER A 174 -3.29 -22.50 58.19
C SER A 174 -3.33 -22.90 56.70
N LEU A 175 -4.31 -22.32 55.99
CA LEU A 175 -5.15 -22.89 54.94
C LEU A 175 -4.53 -23.10 53.55
N ARG A 176 -3.25 -22.83 53.31
CA ARG A 176 -2.62 -23.05 51.98
C ARG A 176 -1.22 -23.63 52.10
N PRO A 177 -1.07 -24.97 52.07
CA PRO A 177 0.25 -25.57 52.02
C PRO A 177 0.90 -25.33 50.65
N GLY A 178 2.13 -24.84 50.65
CA GLY A 178 3.02 -24.97 49.51
C GLY A 178 3.49 -26.42 49.34
N VAL A 179 4.10 -26.72 48.19
CA VAL A 179 4.72 -28.02 47.93
C VAL A 179 6.23 -27.86 47.80
N GLN A 180 7.01 -28.85 48.25
CA GLN A 180 8.46 -28.87 48.07
C GLN A 180 8.88 -30.10 47.26
N PHE A 181 9.55 -29.86 46.14
CA PHE A 181 10.20 -30.91 45.35
C PHE A 181 11.61 -31.20 45.87
N GLY A 182 11.98 -32.48 45.86
CA GLY A 182 13.35 -32.96 46.08
C GLY A 182 14.12 -33.08 44.76
N ALA A 183 15.22 -33.84 44.77
CA ALA A 183 16.09 -33.98 43.59
C ALA A 183 15.44 -34.74 42.40
N ASN A 184 14.41 -35.56 42.65
CA ASN A 184 13.72 -36.30 41.60
C ASN A 184 12.56 -35.47 41.01
N LEU A 185 12.83 -34.77 39.91
CA LEU A 185 11.86 -33.92 39.21
C LEU A 185 11.09 -34.65 38.09
N SER A 186 11.27 -35.97 37.94
CA SER A 186 10.72 -36.74 36.81
C SER A 186 9.41 -37.47 37.08
N ALA A 187 8.93 -37.50 38.33
CA ALA A 187 7.71 -38.21 38.70
C ALA A 187 6.48 -37.62 37.97
N THR A 188 5.63 -38.50 37.46
CA THR A 188 4.51 -38.14 36.58
C THR A 188 3.17 -38.36 37.27
N ILE A 189 2.22 -37.45 37.04
CA ILE A 189 0.79 -37.75 37.19
C ILE A 189 0.25 -38.06 35.79
N ASN A 190 -0.21 -39.29 35.60
CA ASN A 190 -0.84 -39.73 34.37
C ASN A 190 -2.36 -39.83 34.57
N ASN A 191 -3.15 -39.32 33.62
CA ASN A 191 -4.60 -39.49 33.62
C ASN A 191 -5.09 -39.99 32.26
N THR A 192 -5.84 -41.09 32.25
CA THR A 192 -6.52 -41.62 31.06
C THR A 192 -8.05 -41.68 31.20
N GLY A 193 -8.61 -41.29 32.35
CA GLY A 193 -10.04 -41.31 32.63
C GLY A 193 -10.62 -39.92 32.91
N ASN A 194 -11.85 -39.85 33.44
CA ASN A 194 -12.52 -38.59 33.78
C ASN A 194 -12.25 -38.21 35.24
N LEU A 195 -11.59 -37.08 35.48
CA LEU A 195 -11.38 -36.52 36.82
C LEU A 195 -12.41 -35.43 37.08
N GLU A 196 -13.44 -35.75 37.86
CA GLU A 196 -14.53 -34.84 38.23
C GLU A 196 -14.48 -34.50 39.73
N VAL A 197 -14.45 -33.21 40.09
CA VAL A 197 -14.39 -32.76 41.49
C VAL A 197 -15.37 -31.63 41.77
N GLY A 198 -15.90 -31.58 43.00
CA GLY A 198 -16.96 -30.65 43.38
C GLY A 198 -16.53 -29.17 43.49
N GLN A 199 -15.26 -28.88 43.75
CA GLN A 199 -14.71 -27.52 43.83
C GLN A 199 -13.44 -27.36 42.97
N ASP A 200 -12.26 -27.13 43.58
CA ASP A 200 -11.02 -26.88 42.85
C ASP A 200 -10.28 -28.19 42.54
N LEU A 201 -9.67 -28.30 41.35
CA LEU A 201 -8.76 -29.38 40.96
C LEU A 201 -7.34 -28.83 40.84
N THR A 202 -6.42 -29.36 41.63
CA THR A 202 -5.00 -28.97 41.58
C THR A 202 -4.11 -30.19 41.36
N LEU A 203 -3.37 -30.22 40.26
CA LEU A 203 -2.40 -31.27 39.95
C LEU A 203 -1.00 -30.65 39.86
N ILE A 204 -0.09 -31.08 40.75
CA ILE A 204 1.28 -30.51 40.81
C ILE A 204 2.32 -31.63 40.74
N ALA A 205 3.08 -31.73 39.65
CA ALA A 205 3.97 -32.87 39.42
C ALA A 205 5.34 -32.49 38.82
N GLY A 206 6.22 -33.48 38.71
CA GLY A 206 7.38 -33.37 37.81
C GLY A 206 6.93 -33.23 36.36
N ASN A 207 6.11 -34.16 35.90
CA ASN A 207 5.43 -34.13 34.61
C ASN A 207 3.92 -34.37 34.77
N LEU A 208 3.11 -33.74 33.93
CA LEU A 208 1.67 -34.03 33.81
C LEU A 208 1.40 -34.62 32.42
N ASP A 209 0.83 -35.83 32.38
CA ASP A 209 0.37 -36.48 31.14
C ASP A 209 -1.12 -36.81 31.24
N LEU A 210 -1.95 -35.88 30.81
CA LEU A 210 -3.38 -35.84 31.02
C LEU A 210 -4.10 -36.12 29.69
N GLN A 211 -4.30 -37.40 29.40
CA GLN A 211 -4.95 -37.91 28.20
C GLN A 211 -6.47 -38.07 28.35
N GLY A 212 -6.97 -38.11 29.59
CA GLY A 212 -8.40 -38.15 29.92
C GLY A 212 -8.99 -36.77 30.22
N GLN A 213 -10.30 -36.72 30.49
CA GLN A 213 -11.05 -35.47 30.73
C GLN A 213 -10.85 -34.94 32.15
N LEU A 214 -10.83 -33.61 32.30
CA LEU A 214 -10.83 -32.91 33.58
C LEU A 214 -12.10 -32.07 33.69
N GLN A 215 -12.92 -32.32 34.72
CA GLN A 215 -14.16 -31.61 35.03
C GLN A 215 -14.07 -31.02 36.44
N VAL A 216 -14.28 -29.71 36.56
CA VAL A 216 -13.95 -28.96 37.77
C VAL A 216 -15.09 -28.02 38.14
N GLY A 217 -15.44 -27.97 39.43
CA GLY A 217 -16.53 -27.13 39.93
C GLY A 217 -16.19 -25.64 40.03
N ARG A 218 -14.92 -25.28 40.25
CA ARG A 218 -14.46 -23.89 40.34
C ARG A 218 -13.10 -23.64 39.66
N ASN A 219 -11.96 -23.77 40.34
CA ASN A 219 -10.64 -23.46 39.77
C ASN A 219 -9.88 -24.71 39.29
N LEU A 220 -9.24 -24.64 38.12
CA LEU A 220 -8.31 -25.65 37.62
C LEU A 220 -6.86 -25.15 37.69
N THR A 221 -6.02 -25.83 38.44
CA THR A 221 -4.57 -25.55 38.52
C THR A 221 -3.75 -26.77 38.09
N LEU A 222 -2.97 -26.61 37.03
CA LEU A 222 -2.01 -27.60 36.55
C LEU A 222 -0.61 -27.01 36.64
N GLU A 223 0.25 -27.61 37.45
CA GLU A 223 1.65 -27.18 37.61
C GLU A 223 2.62 -28.33 37.36
N ALA A 224 3.59 -28.13 36.47
CA ALA A 224 4.64 -29.10 36.22
C ALA A 224 6.05 -28.50 36.32
N GLN A 225 6.98 -29.27 36.88
CA GLN A 225 8.38 -28.89 36.93
C GLN A 225 9.12 -29.16 35.61
N ASN A 226 8.51 -29.82 34.63
CA ASN A 226 9.12 -30.10 33.33
C ASN A 226 8.11 -30.02 32.17
N THR A 227 7.23 -31.01 31.97
CA THR A 227 6.28 -30.97 30.84
C THR A 227 4.84 -31.15 31.26
N ILE A 228 3.94 -30.45 30.57
CA ILE A 228 2.50 -30.70 30.60
C ILE A 228 2.08 -31.19 29.22
N LYS A 229 1.40 -32.33 29.16
CA LYS A 229 0.69 -32.81 27.99
C LYS A 229 -0.77 -33.00 28.34
N VAL A 230 -1.63 -32.34 27.59
CA VAL A 230 -3.08 -32.35 27.76
C VAL A 230 -3.71 -32.69 26.42
N THR A 231 -4.56 -33.71 26.39
CA THR A 231 -5.26 -34.09 25.15
C THR A 231 -6.66 -33.51 25.07
N ASP A 232 -7.44 -33.58 26.16
CA ASP A 232 -8.80 -33.07 26.21
C ASP A 232 -9.11 -32.52 27.61
N ILE A 233 -9.37 -31.22 27.73
CA ILE A 233 -9.95 -30.60 28.93
C ILE A 233 -11.33 -30.10 28.53
N ILE A 234 -12.36 -30.60 29.21
CA ILE A 234 -13.72 -30.09 29.09
C ILE A 234 -14.05 -29.39 30.40
N TYR A 235 -13.79 -28.08 30.46
CA TYR A 235 -14.21 -27.27 31.58
C TYR A 235 -15.66 -26.85 31.35
N ASN A 236 -16.59 -27.60 31.96
CA ASN A 236 -17.98 -27.20 32.07
C ASN A 236 -18.21 -26.69 33.49
N ASN A 237 -18.38 -25.39 33.64
CA ASN A 237 -18.75 -24.79 34.91
C ASN A 237 -20.19 -25.19 35.27
N LEU A 238 -20.34 -26.28 36.02
CA LEU A 238 -21.64 -26.82 36.45
C LEU A 238 -22.35 -25.92 37.49
N LEU A 239 -21.62 -24.99 38.13
CA LEU A 239 -22.11 -24.16 39.23
C LEU A 239 -22.41 -22.70 38.82
N GLY A 240 -21.96 -22.24 37.66
CA GLY A 240 -22.20 -20.88 37.17
C GLY A 240 -21.47 -19.78 37.93
N LEU A 241 -20.39 -20.10 38.67
CA LEU A 241 -19.55 -19.17 39.43
C LEU A 241 -18.17 -19.05 38.75
N GLY A 242 -17.65 -17.83 38.52
CA GLY A 242 -16.35 -17.62 37.85
C GLY A 242 -15.19 -18.37 38.54
N GLY A 243 -14.38 -19.08 37.75
CA GLY A 243 -13.30 -19.93 38.25
C GLY A 243 -12.09 -19.91 37.32
N ASP A 244 -10.91 -19.68 37.89
CA ASP A 244 -9.68 -19.47 37.15
C ASP A 244 -9.10 -20.78 36.61
N ILE A 245 -8.43 -20.68 35.47
CA ILE A 245 -7.65 -21.77 34.88
C ILE A 245 -6.20 -21.33 34.79
N ALA A 246 -5.33 -22.01 35.54
CA ALA A 246 -3.90 -21.77 35.54
C ALA A 246 -3.16 -23.04 35.13
N ILE A 247 -2.48 -22.99 33.98
CA ILE A 247 -1.63 -24.06 33.46
C ILE A 247 -0.21 -23.52 33.39
N THR A 248 0.67 -23.98 34.28
CA THR A 248 2.04 -23.49 34.41
C THR A 248 3.06 -24.61 34.35
N SER A 249 4.10 -24.45 33.54
CA SER A 249 5.20 -25.42 33.46
C SER A 249 6.56 -24.74 33.44
N SER A 250 7.61 -25.42 33.89
CA SER A 250 8.97 -24.97 33.65
C SER A 250 9.42 -25.22 32.20
N GLY A 251 9.06 -26.36 31.61
CA GLY A 251 9.30 -26.71 30.21
C GLY A 251 8.02 -26.72 29.39
N ASP A 252 7.94 -27.59 28.39
CA ASP A 252 6.91 -27.48 27.34
C ASP A 252 5.49 -27.81 27.83
N ILE A 253 4.53 -27.03 27.33
CA ILE A 253 3.09 -27.25 27.51
C ILE A 253 2.50 -27.60 26.14
N ASN A 254 1.98 -28.82 26.02
CA ASN A 254 1.30 -29.31 24.82
C ASN A 254 -0.17 -29.50 25.13
N VAL A 255 -1.01 -28.71 24.47
CA VAL A 255 -2.45 -28.72 24.64
C VAL A 255 -3.11 -29.09 23.32
N GLY A 256 -3.84 -30.21 23.33
CA GLY A 256 -4.74 -30.61 22.24
C GLY A 256 -6.01 -29.78 22.28
N ASN A 257 -7.06 -30.31 22.89
CA ASN A 257 -8.36 -29.66 22.95
C ASN A 257 -8.66 -29.16 24.37
N ILE A 258 -8.47 -27.86 24.65
CA ILE A 258 -9.14 -27.24 25.79
C ILE A 258 -10.45 -26.66 25.29
N LYS A 259 -11.58 -27.11 25.82
CA LYS A 259 -12.87 -26.44 25.68
C LYS A 259 -13.22 -25.81 27.03
N VAL A 260 -13.09 -24.49 27.10
CA VAL A 260 -13.48 -23.69 28.27
C VAL A 260 -14.55 -22.73 27.82
N ASP A 261 -15.73 -22.82 28.43
CA ASP A 261 -16.80 -21.83 28.30
C ASP A 261 -17.06 -21.26 29.71
N SER A 262 -16.21 -20.34 30.15
CA SER A 262 -16.47 -19.53 31.34
C SER A 262 -17.53 -18.51 30.96
N ASN A 263 -18.78 -18.70 31.39
CA ASN A 263 -19.88 -17.77 31.16
C ASN A 263 -20.36 -17.23 32.51
N SER A 264 -20.18 -15.93 32.74
CA SER A 264 -20.77 -15.21 33.88
C SER A 264 -21.83 -14.22 33.40
N ASN A 265 -22.84 -13.99 34.24
CA ASN A 265 -23.85 -12.95 34.03
C ASN A 265 -23.77 -11.86 35.12
N ASN A 266 -22.74 -11.90 35.97
CA ASN A 266 -22.58 -11.08 37.18
C ASN A 266 -21.20 -10.37 37.16
N ASP A 267 -20.85 -9.65 38.23
CA ASP A 267 -19.51 -9.02 38.38
C ASP A 267 -18.35 -10.04 38.50
N ASP A 268 -18.66 -11.34 38.66
CA ASP A 268 -17.67 -12.41 38.73
C ASP A 268 -17.09 -12.70 37.33
N TYR A 269 -15.78 -12.89 37.24
CA TYR A 269 -15.06 -13.21 36.01
C TYR A 269 -14.03 -14.30 36.27
N SER A 270 -13.58 -14.95 35.20
CA SER A 270 -12.50 -15.95 35.27
C SER A 270 -11.27 -15.44 34.53
N ILE A 271 -10.08 -15.92 34.87
CA ILE A 271 -8.86 -15.70 34.10
C ILE A 271 -8.34 -17.04 33.59
N ILE A 272 -7.93 -17.08 32.32
CA ILE A 272 -7.25 -18.24 31.73
C ILE A 272 -5.79 -17.87 31.52
N THR A 273 -4.88 -18.58 32.18
CA THR A 273 -3.43 -18.37 32.07
C THR A 273 -2.73 -19.67 31.69
N ILE A 274 -1.96 -19.64 30.59
CA ILE A 274 -1.13 -20.75 30.12
C ILE A 274 0.32 -20.26 29.96
N ASN A 275 1.19 -20.63 30.91
CA ASN A 275 2.53 -20.07 31.01
C ASN A 275 3.62 -21.13 31.08
N SER A 276 4.56 -21.09 30.14
CA SER A 276 5.83 -21.83 30.26
C SER A 276 6.98 -20.91 30.65
N THR A 277 7.58 -21.15 31.82
CA THR A 277 8.60 -20.24 32.38
C THR A 277 9.97 -20.38 31.74
N SER A 278 10.29 -21.52 31.10
CA SER A 278 11.54 -21.76 30.36
C SER A 278 11.38 -22.54 29.04
N GLY A 279 10.21 -23.11 28.74
CA GLY A 279 9.93 -23.87 27.53
C GLY A 279 8.96 -23.16 26.57
N SER A 280 8.23 -23.96 25.80
CA SER A 280 7.28 -23.52 24.77
C SER A 280 5.83 -23.88 25.11
N VAL A 281 4.87 -23.19 24.47
CA VAL A 281 3.44 -23.50 24.53
C VAL A 281 2.92 -23.85 23.14
N TYR A 282 2.34 -25.04 23.00
CA TYR A 282 1.75 -25.56 21.77
C TYR A 282 0.25 -25.77 21.99
N LEU A 283 -0.60 -25.02 21.28
CA LEU A 283 -2.06 -25.18 21.25
C LEU A 283 -2.48 -25.71 19.88
N ASN A 284 -3.18 -26.84 19.82
CA ASN A 284 -3.64 -27.41 18.54
C ASN A 284 -5.06 -27.98 18.62
N ASN A 285 -6.00 -27.37 17.89
CA ASN A 285 -7.45 -27.64 17.99
C ASN A 285 -8.04 -27.25 19.36
N SER A 286 -7.53 -26.18 19.97
CA SER A 286 -8.04 -25.65 21.25
C SER A 286 -9.16 -24.64 21.03
N ASN A 287 -10.11 -24.58 21.97
CA ASN A 287 -11.23 -23.64 22.01
C ASN A 287 -11.33 -22.97 23.40
N LEU A 288 -10.61 -21.85 23.55
CA LEU A 288 -10.57 -21.08 24.79
C LEU A 288 -11.58 -19.94 24.73
N ASN A 289 -12.71 -20.03 25.44
CA ASN A 289 -13.68 -18.93 25.54
C ASN A 289 -13.80 -18.43 26.98
N ASN A 290 -13.73 -17.12 27.16
CA ASN A 290 -13.97 -16.46 28.43
C ASN A 290 -14.96 -15.31 28.25
N ASN A 291 -16.21 -15.55 28.62
CA ASN A 291 -17.32 -14.65 28.34
C ASN A 291 -17.98 -14.16 29.63
N ASN A 292 -18.23 -12.85 29.71
CA ASN A 292 -19.15 -12.25 30.65
C ASN A 292 -20.21 -11.48 29.86
N PHE A 293 -21.46 -11.91 29.95
CA PHE A 293 -22.59 -11.25 29.27
C PHE A 293 -23.32 -10.24 30.17
N GLY A 294 -22.87 -10.08 31.43
CA GLY A 294 -23.29 -8.99 32.30
C GLY A 294 -22.45 -7.73 32.10
N SER A 295 -22.67 -6.72 32.96
CA SER A 295 -21.89 -5.46 32.94
C SER A 295 -20.45 -5.60 33.49
N GLY A 296 -20.14 -6.75 34.08
CA GLY A 296 -18.86 -7.06 34.71
C GLY A 296 -17.72 -7.29 33.69
N TYR A 297 -16.49 -7.39 34.21
CA TYR A 297 -15.30 -7.67 33.40
C TYR A 297 -15.40 -9.04 32.71
N ALA A 298 -15.01 -9.15 31.44
CA ALA A 298 -15.04 -10.42 30.70
C ALA A 298 -13.97 -11.43 31.16
N GLY A 299 -12.90 -10.95 31.81
CA GLY A 299 -11.77 -11.76 32.19
C GLY A 299 -10.72 -11.91 31.08
N ASP A 300 -9.47 -12.14 31.47
CA ASP A 300 -8.34 -12.20 30.55
C ASP A 300 -8.01 -13.62 30.11
N ILE A 301 -7.49 -13.73 28.89
CA ILE A 301 -6.79 -14.93 28.42
C ILE A 301 -5.34 -14.54 28.15
N ALA A 302 -4.40 -15.14 28.89
CA ALA A 302 -2.97 -14.92 28.75
C ALA A 302 -2.24 -16.22 28.40
N ILE A 303 -1.51 -16.22 27.30
CA ILE A 303 -0.69 -17.35 26.84
C ILE A 303 0.73 -16.85 26.66
N SER A 304 1.68 -17.37 27.42
CA SER A 304 3.07 -16.91 27.37
C SER A 304 4.09 -18.04 27.52
N ALA A 305 5.26 -17.85 26.90
CA ALA A 305 6.37 -18.80 26.93
C ALA A 305 7.69 -18.04 26.77
N ARG A 306 8.81 -18.61 27.21
CA ARG A 306 10.15 -18.09 26.87
C ARG A 306 10.67 -18.60 25.52
N GLY A 307 10.31 -19.83 25.16
CA GLY A 307 10.65 -20.46 23.89
C GLY A 307 9.75 -19.97 22.77
N GLU A 308 8.79 -20.80 22.37
CA GLU A 308 7.83 -20.53 21.30
C GLU A 308 6.39 -20.54 21.84
N VAL A 309 5.52 -19.68 21.29
CA VAL A 309 4.06 -19.85 21.39
C VAL A 309 3.52 -20.21 20.01
N LYS A 310 3.01 -21.44 19.86
CA LYS A 310 2.46 -21.94 18.61
C LYS A 310 0.99 -22.28 18.77
N ILE A 311 0.13 -21.67 17.94
CA ILE A 311 -1.32 -21.82 17.98
C ILE A 311 -1.79 -22.28 16.60
N GLU A 312 -2.35 -23.48 16.54
CA GLU A 312 -2.78 -24.13 15.29
C GLU A 312 -4.26 -24.54 15.39
N ASN A 313 -5.04 -24.30 14.34
CA ASN A 313 -6.43 -24.73 14.20
C ASN A 313 -7.31 -24.39 15.41
N SER A 314 -7.03 -23.28 16.10
CA SER A 314 -7.60 -22.97 17.41
C SER A 314 -8.50 -21.74 17.37
N LYS A 315 -9.45 -21.70 18.29
CA LYS A 315 -10.31 -20.54 18.57
C LYS A 315 -10.01 -20.03 19.97
N ILE A 316 -9.71 -18.75 20.08
CA ILE A 316 -9.51 -18.07 21.37
C ILE A 316 -10.43 -16.86 21.36
N ALA A 317 -11.33 -16.76 22.34
CA ALA A 317 -12.27 -15.66 22.40
C ALA A 317 -12.51 -15.13 23.81
N THR A 318 -12.64 -13.81 23.90
CA THR A 318 -13.19 -13.12 25.07
C THR A 318 -14.44 -12.37 24.66
N THR A 319 -15.51 -12.43 25.45
CA THR A 319 -16.75 -11.68 25.18
C THR A 319 -17.19 -10.90 26.41
N GLY A 320 -17.39 -9.59 26.31
CA GLY A 320 -17.88 -8.73 27.40
C GLY A 320 -16.99 -7.50 27.65
N ASN A 321 -17.16 -6.86 28.81
CA ASN A 321 -16.52 -5.59 29.12
C ASN A 321 -15.01 -5.75 29.37
N LEU A 322 -14.18 -5.02 28.63
CA LEU A 322 -12.72 -4.82 28.83
C LEU A 322 -11.79 -6.06 28.91
N GLY A 323 -12.28 -7.31 28.84
CA GLY A 323 -11.42 -8.50 28.92
C GLY A 323 -10.39 -8.54 27.79
N LYS A 324 -9.15 -8.92 28.07
CA LYS A 324 -8.02 -8.86 27.12
C LYS A 324 -7.58 -10.24 26.68
N ILE A 325 -7.01 -10.30 25.47
CA ILE A 325 -6.28 -11.48 25.01
C ILE A 325 -4.80 -11.11 24.86
N LEU A 326 -3.93 -11.80 25.59
CA LEU A 326 -2.49 -11.60 25.61
C LEU A 326 -1.78 -12.85 25.07
N ILE A 327 -1.02 -12.71 23.99
CA ILE A 327 -0.24 -13.80 23.38
C ILE A 327 1.23 -13.41 23.39
N GLY A 328 2.08 -14.27 23.97
CA GLY A 328 3.47 -13.94 24.27
C GLY A 328 3.62 -12.78 25.25
N ALA A 329 2.56 -12.48 26.01
CA ALA A 329 2.49 -11.44 27.00
C ALA A 329 1.68 -11.94 28.21
N SER A 330 1.98 -11.41 29.39
CA SER A 330 1.19 -11.65 30.61
C SER A 330 1.23 -10.41 31.49
N GLU A 331 0.12 -10.13 32.19
CA GLU A 331 0.09 -9.07 33.21
C GLU A 331 0.88 -9.45 34.48
N TYR A 332 1.14 -10.75 34.67
CA TYR A 332 1.69 -11.31 35.90
C TYR A 332 3.15 -11.79 35.75
N ALA A 333 3.68 -11.83 34.52
CA ALA A 333 5.08 -12.16 34.28
C ALA A 333 5.59 -11.67 32.89
N ASP A 334 6.82 -11.17 32.84
CA ASP A 334 7.45 -10.68 31.60
C ASP A 334 8.11 -11.84 30.82
N PHE A 335 7.28 -12.73 30.26
CA PHE A 335 7.73 -13.82 29.40
C PHE A 335 7.39 -13.51 27.93
N SER A 336 8.30 -12.83 27.24
CA SER A 336 8.20 -12.63 25.79
C SER A 336 8.88 -13.79 25.05
N PRO A 337 8.16 -14.54 24.20
CA PRO A 337 8.71 -15.69 23.48
C PRO A 337 9.69 -15.25 22.38
N GLN A 338 10.58 -16.15 21.96
CA GLN A 338 11.43 -15.93 20.78
C GLN A 338 10.61 -15.95 19.48
N THR A 339 9.57 -16.77 19.42
CA THR A 339 8.69 -16.85 18.26
C THR A 339 7.24 -17.01 18.67
N VAL A 340 6.35 -16.40 17.87
CA VAL A 340 4.91 -16.64 17.94
C VAL A 340 4.44 -17.05 16.54
N SER A 341 3.74 -18.18 16.43
CA SER A 341 3.13 -18.64 15.19
C SER A 341 1.66 -18.93 15.40
N ILE A 342 0.80 -18.35 14.57
CA ILE A 342 -0.64 -18.50 14.60
C ILE A 342 -1.08 -18.95 13.21
N THR A 343 -1.60 -20.18 13.11
CA THR A 343 -1.93 -20.82 11.83
C THR A 343 -3.35 -21.37 11.86
N ASN A 344 -4.15 -21.11 10.81
CA ASN A 344 -5.55 -21.54 10.68
C ASN A 344 -6.41 -21.25 11.93
N SER A 345 -6.15 -20.13 12.60
CA SER A 345 -6.72 -19.85 13.93
C SER A 345 -7.47 -18.52 13.96
N ARG A 346 -8.44 -18.41 14.87
CA ARG A 346 -9.22 -17.20 15.11
C ARG A 346 -9.08 -16.74 16.55
N ILE A 347 -8.61 -15.52 16.73
CA ILE A 347 -8.51 -14.84 18.02
C ILE A 347 -9.48 -13.66 17.98
N ASN A 348 -10.50 -13.66 18.83
CA ASN A 348 -11.57 -12.68 18.78
C ASN A 348 -11.87 -12.11 20.16
N ASN A 349 -11.86 -10.79 20.27
CA ASN A 349 -12.32 -10.09 21.46
C ASN A 349 -13.57 -9.28 21.12
N SER A 350 -14.70 -9.54 21.80
CA SER A 350 -15.96 -8.92 21.41
C SER A 350 -16.77 -8.36 22.57
N ASN A 351 -17.57 -7.33 22.32
CA ASN A 351 -18.55 -6.84 23.28
C ASN A 351 -19.83 -6.42 22.56
N PHE A 352 -20.96 -7.04 22.94
CA PHE A 352 -22.26 -6.82 22.32
C PHE A 352 -23.25 -6.02 23.18
N ASP A 353 -22.79 -5.45 24.30
CA ASP A 353 -23.56 -4.58 25.19
C ASP A 353 -23.41 -3.10 24.78
N ASP A 354 -24.51 -2.34 24.77
CA ASP A 354 -24.64 -1.00 24.20
C ASP A 354 -23.76 0.08 24.87
N SER A 355 -23.25 -0.18 26.09
CA SER A 355 -22.58 0.81 26.95
C SER A 355 -21.10 0.55 27.28
N ASN A 356 -20.58 -0.63 26.94
CA ASN A 356 -19.30 -1.12 27.45
C ASN A 356 -18.21 -1.21 26.37
N GLU A 357 -16.94 -0.99 26.76
CA GLU A 357 -15.79 -1.05 25.85
C GLU A 357 -15.33 -2.50 25.62
N VAL A 358 -14.72 -2.78 24.46
CA VAL A 358 -14.04 -4.06 24.21
C VAL A 358 -12.62 -3.97 24.73
N GLY A 359 -12.11 -5.04 25.34
CA GLY A 359 -10.69 -5.09 25.66
C GLY A 359 -9.79 -5.25 24.43
N ASN A 360 -8.48 -5.22 24.66
CA ASN A 360 -7.49 -5.24 23.60
C ASN A 360 -7.03 -6.67 23.28
N VAL A 361 -6.49 -6.85 22.07
CA VAL A 361 -5.68 -8.02 21.72
C VAL A 361 -4.22 -7.58 21.65
N ILE A 362 -3.34 -8.23 22.41
CA ILE A 362 -1.93 -7.87 22.53
C ILE A 362 -1.09 -9.10 22.16
N VAL A 363 -0.20 -8.93 21.19
CA VAL A 363 0.77 -9.97 20.80
C VAL A 363 2.19 -9.44 20.97
N LYS A 364 3.02 -10.17 21.71
CA LYS A 364 4.43 -9.85 21.90
C LYS A 364 5.34 -11.02 21.52
N SER A 365 6.47 -10.70 20.88
CA SER A 365 7.54 -11.63 20.53
C SER A 365 8.88 -10.89 20.56
N LEU A 366 9.95 -11.53 21.01
CA LEU A 366 11.31 -11.01 20.90
C LEU A 366 11.86 -11.19 19.48
N GLY A 367 11.43 -12.26 18.79
CA GLY A 367 11.80 -12.56 17.41
C GLY A 367 10.60 -12.49 16.48
N ASN A 368 10.32 -13.54 15.72
CA ASN A 368 9.33 -13.45 14.65
C ASN A 368 7.90 -13.69 15.16
N LEU A 369 6.94 -12.95 14.60
CA LEU A 369 5.51 -13.24 14.62
C LEU A 369 5.08 -13.67 13.21
N LEU A 370 4.50 -14.86 13.09
CA LEU A 370 3.88 -15.36 11.87
C LEU A 370 2.38 -15.55 12.08
N LEU A 371 1.56 -14.89 11.25
CA LEU A 371 0.15 -15.21 11.06
C LEU A 371 -0.01 -15.82 9.67
N ASP A 372 -0.58 -17.01 9.62
CA ASP A 372 -0.85 -17.73 8.37
C ASP A 372 -2.30 -18.23 8.35
N ASN A 373 -3.09 -17.78 7.36
CA ASN A 373 -4.53 -18.05 7.29
C ASN A 373 -5.27 -17.87 8.62
N SER A 374 -4.93 -16.78 9.32
CA SER A 374 -5.39 -16.53 10.69
C SER A 374 -5.94 -15.13 10.89
N ASN A 375 -6.89 -14.99 11.81
CA ASN A 375 -7.59 -13.73 12.06
C ASN A 375 -7.46 -13.32 13.53
N LEU A 376 -7.04 -12.06 13.75
CA LEU A 376 -7.10 -11.38 15.04
C LEU A 376 -8.13 -10.26 14.92
N GLU A 377 -9.16 -10.29 15.76
CA GLU A 377 -10.30 -9.39 15.65
C GLU A 377 -10.70 -8.79 16.99
N THR A 378 -11.03 -7.49 16.99
CA THR A 378 -11.83 -6.84 18.03
C THR A 378 -13.16 -6.37 17.45
N LEU A 379 -14.27 -6.60 18.14
CA LEU A 379 -15.61 -6.33 17.60
C LEU A 379 -16.57 -5.77 18.66
N THR A 380 -17.28 -4.68 18.34
CA THR A 380 -18.43 -4.25 19.15
C THR A 380 -19.62 -3.81 18.33
N ASN A 381 -20.83 -3.96 18.86
CA ASN A 381 -22.06 -3.34 18.32
C ASN A 381 -22.45 -2.06 19.09
N SER A 382 -21.63 -1.63 20.05
CA SER A 382 -21.99 -0.60 21.02
C SER A 382 -21.75 0.81 20.51
N SER A 383 -22.19 1.79 21.30
CA SER A 383 -21.81 3.19 21.12
C SER A 383 -20.39 3.51 21.64
N ALA A 384 -19.73 2.56 22.32
CA ALA A 384 -18.42 2.73 22.92
C ALA A 384 -17.28 2.40 21.92
N LYS A 385 -16.04 2.77 22.29
CA LYS A 385 -14.87 2.55 21.44
C LYS A 385 -14.58 1.05 21.27
N GLY A 386 -14.30 0.62 20.04
CA GLY A 386 -13.79 -0.72 19.78
C GLY A 386 -12.39 -0.94 20.36
N GLY A 387 -12.07 -2.18 20.72
CA GLY A 387 -10.77 -2.55 21.32
C GLY A 387 -9.62 -2.44 20.32
N ASP A 388 -8.42 -2.14 20.79
CA ASP A 388 -7.23 -1.99 19.96
C ASP A 388 -6.51 -3.35 19.76
N ILE A 389 -5.79 -3.50 18.64
CA ILE A 389 -4.85 -4.62 18.41
C ILE A 389 -3.43 -4.07 18.45
N ASN A 390 -2.60 -4.60 19.35
CA ASN A 390 -1.22 -4.16 19.54
C ASN A 390 -0.24 -5.32 19.35
N ILE A 391 0.65 -5.18 18.37
CA ILE A 391 1.66 -6.18 18.03
C ILE A 391 3.05 -5.58 18.23
N VAL A 392 3.89 -6.29 19.00
CA VAL A 392 5.32 -5.98 19.13
C VAL A 392 6.12 -7.25 18.84
N ALA A 393 6.94 -7.25 17.79
CA ALA A 393 7.77 -8.39 17.42
C ALA A 393 9.13 -7.95 16.89
N GLY A 394 10.11 -8.84 16.82
CA GLY A 394 11.31 -8.67 16.01
C GLY A 394 10.96 -8.46 14.52
N SER A 395 10.18 -9.37 13.93
CA SER A 395 9.57 -9.20 12.58
C SER A 395 8.12 -9.69 12.59
N VAL A 396 7.28 -9.17 11.70
CA VAL A 396 5.86 -9.55 11.58
C VAL A 396 5.54 -9.97 10.14
N SER A 397 5.01 -11.17 9.97
CA SER A 397 4.58 -11.70 8.66
C SER A 397 3.12 -12.13 8.71
N LEU A 398 2.31 -11.58 7.81
CA LEU A 398 0.92 -11.98 7.59
C LEU A 398 0.80 -12.60 6.20
N LEU A 399 0.41 -13.88 6.14
CA LEU A 399 0.34 -14.68 4.93
C LEU A 399 -1.06 -15.29 4.74
N ASN A 400 -1.41 -15.59 3.48
CA ASN A 400 -2.54 -16.42 3.08
C ASN A 400 -3.88 -16.03 3.71
N ASN A 401 -4.45 -14.88 3.35
CA ASN A 401 -5.70 -14.35 3.90
C ASN A 401 -5.67 -14.03 5.40
N SER A 402 -4.48 -13.87 5.99
CA SER A 402 -4.38 -13.42 7.38
C SER A 402 -4.92 -12.00 7.53
N SER A 403 -5.53 -11.71 8.68
CA SER A 403 -6.16 -10.42 8.93
C SER A 403 -6.01 -9.94 10.37
N LEU A 404 -5.68 -8.67 10.54
CA LEU A 404 -5.90 -7.91 11.78
C LEU A 404 -7.10 -7.01 11.55
N PHE A 405 -8.11 -7.08 12.42
CA PHE A 405 -9.34 -6.33 12.21
C PHE A 405 -9.89 -5.73 13.50
N THR A 406 -10.07 -4.42 13.55
CA THR A 406 -10.82 -3.74 14.60
C THR A 406 -12.11 -3.19 14.01
N ASN A 407 -13.25 -3.49 14.62
CA ASN A 407 -14.54 -3.14 14.05
C ASN A 407 -15.57 -2.68 15.07
N THR A 408 -16.34 -1.65 14.71
CA THR A 408 -17.53 -1.23 15.45
C THR A 408 -18.74 -1.24 14.51
N LEU A 409 -19.73 -2.08 14.84
CA LEU A 409 -21.04 -2.18 14.16
C LEU A 409 -22.08 -1.18 14.71
N GLY A 410 -21.76 -0.53 15.84
CA GLY A 410 -22.59 0.53 16.43
C GLY A 410 -22.06 1.93 16.12
N ASN A 411 -22.44 2.89 16.96
CA ASN A 411 -22.12 4.31 16.77
C ASN A 411 -20.73 4.69 17.30
N GLY A 412 -20.02 3.76 17.93
CA GLY A 412 -18.68 4.01 18.49
C GLY A 412 -17.58 4.03 17.44
N LYS A 413 -16.46 4.68 17.77
CA LYS A 413 -15.25 4.69 16.92
C LYS A 413 -14.59 3.31 16.96
N ALA A 414 -14.13 2.81 15.81
CA ALA A 414 -13.37 1.58 15.76
C ALA A 414 -12.03 1.68 16.53
N GLY A 415 -11.57 0.55 17.08
CA GLY A 415 -10.25 0.47 17.71
C GLY A 415 -9.12 0.69 16.71
N SER A 416 -7.94 1.03 17.20
CA SER A 416 -6.73 1.25 16.39
C SER A 416 -5.88 -0.02 16.33
N ILE A 417 -5.06 -0.14 15.27
CA ILE A 417 -4.10 -1.22 15.12
C ILE A 417 -2.69 -0.64 15.14
N ALA A 418 -1.84 -1.16 16.03
CA ALA A 418 -0.42 -0.83 16.08
C ALA A 418 0.43 -2.07 15.82
N VAL A 419 1.30 -2.00 14.82
CA VAL A 419 2.29 -3.05 14.50
C VAL A 419 3.68 -2.47 14.61
N ASN A 420 4.43 -2.91 15.62
CA ASN A 420 5.78 -2.45 15.88
C ASN A 420 6.78 -3.61 15.73
N SER A 421 7.61 -3.52 14.68
CA SER A 421 8.76 -4.38 14.48
C SER A 421 10.00 -3.72 15.09
N THR A 422 10.58 -4.34 16.11
CA THR A 422 11.67 -3.77 16.92
C THR A 422 13.03 -3.78 16.22
N ALA A 423 13.23 -4.66 15.23
CA ALA A 423 14.50 -4.76 14.51
C ALA A 423 14.36 -5.21 13.04
N GLY A 424 13.18 -5.69 12.63
CA GLY A 424 12.99 -6.45 11.39
C GLY A 424 11.96 -5.85 10.45
N THR A 425 11.27 -6.72 9.73
CA THR A 425 10.33 -6.34 8.67
C THR A 425 8.88 -6.53 9.10
N VAL A 426 7.99 -5.76 8.49
CA VAL A 426 6.55 -6.06 8.47
C VAL A 426 6.21 -6.44 7.02
N SER A 427 5.69 -7.64 6.81
CA SER A 427 5.38 -8.17 5.47
C SER A 427 3.95 -8.68 5.42
N LEU A 428 3.17 -8.20 4.45
CA LEU A 428 1.84 -8.68 4.14
C LEU A 428 1.85 -9.26 2.72
N SER A 429 1.40 -10.50 2.57
CA SER A 429 1.16 -11.14 1.28
C SER A 429 -0.24 -11.75 1.26
N GLN A 430 -1.09 -11.32 0.33
CA GLN A 430 -2.50 -11.72 0.27
C GLN A 430 -3.19 -11.58 1.65
N SER A 431 -2.91 -10.50 2.36
CA SER A 431 -3.33 -10.33 3.76
C SER A 431 -3.77 -8.90 4.04
N SER A 432 -4.42 -8.67 5.18
CA SER A 432 -5.04 -7.38 5.46
C SER A 432 -4.88 -6.87 6.90
N ILE A 433 -4.82 -5.55 7.03
CA ILE A 433 -4.97 -4.83 8.30
C ILE A 433 -6.08 -3.82 8.11
N ASN A 434 -7.15 -3.96 8.89
CA ASN A 434 -8.36 -3.18 8.72
C ASN A 434 -8.79 -2.56 10.04
N THR A 435 -9.17 -1.30 10.00
CA THR A 435 -9.97 -0.65 11.04
C THR A 435 -11.20 -0.10 10.31
N GLY A 436 -12.39 -0.37 10.84
CA GLY A 436 -13.61 0.05 10.16
C GLY A 436 -14.79 0.20 11.09
N SER A 437 -15.68 1.13 10.75
CA SER A 437 -17.02 1.20 11.32
C SER A 437 -18.01 0.66 10.28
N ASN A 438 -18.83 -0.33 10.66
CA ASN A 438 -19.84 -1.04 9.90
C ASN A 438 -19.35 -2.16 8.94
N LYS A 439 -20.02 -3.31 9.00
CA LYS A 439 -19.75 -4.50 8.18
C LYS A 439 -20.13 -4.26 6.71
N LEU A 440 -19.34 -4.84 5.81
CA LEU A 440 -19.50 -4.97 4.36
C LEU A 440 -20.77 -5.74 3.91
N THR A 441 -21.89 -5.66 4.63
CA THR A 441 -23.17 -6.33 4.32
C THR A 441 -24.31 -5.33 4.16
N VAL A 442 -24.03 -4.17 3.54
CA VAL A 442 -25.06 -3.16 3.27
C VAL A 442 -25.32 -3.12 1.77
N ASN A 443 -26.57 -3.41 1.43
CA ASN A 443 -27.13 -3.19 0.10
C ASN A 443 -26.99 -1.70 -0.24
N ILE A 444 -26.16 -1.38 -1.24
CA ILE A 444 -25.79 -0.01 -1.66
C ILE A 444 -27.01 0.89 -1.93
N GLN A 445 -28.18 0.30 -2.13
CA GLN A 445 -29.45 0.96 -2.41
C GLN A 445 -30.11 1.64 -1.18
N ASN A 446 -29.70 1.31 0.06
CA ASN A 446 -30.32 1.82 1.31
C ASN A 446 -29.32 2.50 2.28
N LEU A 447 -28.42 3.34 1.78
CA LEU A 447 -27.43 4.10 2.59
C LEU A 447 -28.03 5.30 3.35
N SER A 448 -29.34 5.32 3.62
CA SER A 448 -29.96 6.39 4.41
C SER A 448 -29.58 6.25 5.88
N GLU A 449 -28.75 7.19 6.37
CA GLU A 449 -28.46 7.48 7.78
C GLU A 449 -28.02 6.29 8.65
N GLN A 450 -27.03 5.51 8.18
CA GLN A 450 -26.36 4.57 9.07
C GLN A 450 -25.39 5.32 9.99
N SER A 451 -25.72 5.31 11.27
CA SER A 451 -24.88 5.78 12.36
C SER A 451 -23.53 5.04 12.37
N GLY A 452 -22.44 5.76 12.60
CA GLY A 452 -21.09 5.23 12.76
C GLY A 452 -20.27 6.18 13.63
N GLY A 453 -19.21 5.68 14.27
CA GLY A 453 -18.33 6.52 15.10
C GLY A 453 -16.99 6.87 14.46
N GLY A 454 -16.76 6.46 13.22
CA GLY A 454 -15.50 6.66 12.50
C GLY A 454 -14.52 5.48 12.57
N GLY A 455 -13.50 5.52 11.72
CA GLY A 455 -12.44 4.51 11.63
C GLY A 455 -11.34 4.69 12.70
N GLY A 456 -10.69 3.60 13.11
CA GLY A 456 -9.53 3.64 14.00
C GLY A 456 -8.22 3.86 13.26
N ASP A 457 -7.14 4.27 13.94
CA ASP A 457 -5.87 4.54 13.26
C ASP A 457 -5.09 3.24 12.97
N ILE A 458 -4.27 3.23 11.92
CA ILE A 458 -3.28 2.18 11.65
C ILE A 458 -1.89 2.77 11.84
N ASN A 459 -1.09 2.21 12.75
CA ASN A 459 0.27 2.65 13.04
C ASN A 459 1.25 1.50 12.79
N ILE A 460 2.21 1.69 11.88
CA ILE A 460 3.23 0.69 11.55
C ILE A 460 4.62 1.30 11.73
N THR A 461 5.45 0.61 12.51
CA THR A 461 6.87 0.95 12.73
C THR A 461 7.72 -0.27 12.42
N ALA A 462 8.73 -0.15 11.56
CA ALA A 462 9.57 -1.29 11.15
C ALA A 462 10.94 -0.85 10.57
N SER A 463 11.84 -1.80 10.31
CA SER A 463 12.99 -1.51 9.44
C SER A 463 12.56 -1.42 7.97
N ALA A 464 11.66 -2.30 7.53
CA ALA A 464 11.04 -2.25 6.21
C ALA A 464 9.59 -2.75 6.23
N LEU A 465 8.75 -2.22 5.33
CA LEU A 465 7.36 -2.63 5.12
C LEU A 465 7.16 -3.10 3.67
N TYR A 466 6.62 -4.31 3.50
CA TYR A 466 6.28 -4.88 2.20
C TYR A 466 4.81 -5.27 2.13
N LEU A 467 4.10 -4.79 1.11
CA LEU A 467 2.76 -5.26 0.74
C LEU A 467 2.82 -5.86 -0.66
N THR A 468 2.48 -7.14 -0.77
CA THR A 468 2.49 -7.88 -2.04
C THR A 468 1.18 -8.65 -2.24
N ASN A 469 0.93 -9.11 -3.46
CA ASN A 469 -0.15 -10.04 -3.80
C ASN A 469 -1.53 -9.55 -3.29
N SER A 470 -1.94 -8.35 -3.73
CA SER A 470 -3.23 -7.73 -3.38
C SER A 470 -3.46 -7.53 -1.88
N SER A 471 -2.40 -7.19 -1.13
CA SER A 471 -2.49 -6.91 0.29
C SER A 471 -3.17 -5.56 0.58
N PHE A 472 -3.79 -5.45 1.75
CA PHE A 472 -4.72 -4.36 2.05
C PHE A 472 -4.47 -3.71 3.41
N LEU A 473 -4.22 -2.40 3.45
CA LEU A 473 -4.28 -1.58 4.67
C LEU A 473 -5.47 -0.63 4.58
N ASN A 474 -6.35 -0.62 5.56
CA ASN A 474 -7.61 0.09 5.45
C ASN A 474 -8.07 0.69 6.77
N ALA A 475 -8.09 2.02 6.85
CA ALA A 475 -8.60 2.79 7.97
C ALA A 475 -9.91 3.54 7.66
N SER A 476 -10.72 3.01 6.74
CA SER A 476 -11.89 3.71 6.18
C SER A 476 -13.11 3.71 7.10
N SER A 477 -14.00 4.70 6.92
CA SER A 477 -15.33 4.77 7.54
C SER A 477 -16.44 4.62 6.50
N LEU A 478 -17.31 3.63 6.70
CA LEU A 478 -18.48 3.37 5.83
C LEU A 478 -19.75 4.13 6.28
N GLY A 479 -19.79 4.61 7.53
CA GLY A 479 -20.93 5.32 8.13
C GLY A 479 -20.76 6.84 8.17
N VAL A 480 -21.58 7.52 8.97
CA VAL A 480 -21.29 8.90 9.42
C VAL A 480 -20.08 8.83 10.37
N GLY A 481 -19.06 9.68 10.20
CA GLY A 481 -17.86 9.70 11.05
C GLY A 481 -16.55 9.84 10.25
N ASP A 482 -15.53 10.40 10.89
CA ASP A 482 -14.22 10.58 10.26
C ASP A 482 -13.45 9.25 10.19
N SER A 483 -12.69 9.07 9.12
CA SER A 483 -11.84 7.89 8.96
C SER A 483 -10.56 7.98 9.78
N GLY A 484 -9.96 6.83 10.08
CA GLY A 484 -8.70 6.78 10.80
C GLY A 484 -7.51 7.16 9.93
N ASN A 485 -6.46 7.67 10.56
CA ASN A 485 -5.20 7.96 9.90
C ASN A 485 -4.36 6.68 9.70
N VAL A 486 -3.48 6.69 8.71
CA VAL A 486 -2.48 5.65 8.51
C VAL A 486 -1.08 6.25 8.66
N ASN A 487 -0.33 5.80 9.66
CA ASN A 487 1.01 6.27 9.96
C ASN A 487 2.02 5.14 9.77
N ILE A 488 2.93 5.30 8.81
CA ILE A 488 3.98 4.33 8.48
C ILE A 488 5.34 4.98 8.68
N THR A 489 6.15 4.40 9.56
CA THR A 489 7.57 4.77 9.72
C THR A 489 8.43 3.54 9.51
N ALA A 490 9.21 3.54 8.44
CA ALA A 490 10.22 2.53 8.15
C ALA A 490 11.61 3.15 8.16
N ASP A 491 12.60 2.45 8.71
CA ASP A 491 13.99 2.96 8.71
C ASP A 491 14.63 2.89 7.32
N LYS A 492 14.23 1.92 6.48
CA LYS A 492 14.82 1.64 5.16
C LYS A 492 13.77 1.76 4.06
N THR A 493 12.94 0.73 3.85
CA THR A 493 12.13 0.62 2.63
C THR A 493 10.64 0.48 2.97
N VAL A 494 9.79 1.15 2.20
CA VAL A 494 8.35 0.85 2.10
C VAL A 494 8.07 0.52 0.64
N SER A 495 7.55 -0.68 0.36
CA SER A 495 7.28 -1.12 -1.00
C SER A 495 5.91 -1.80 -1.14
N PHE A 496 5.10 -1.29 -2.07
CA PHE A 496 3.79 -1.83 -2.41
C PHE A 496 3.82 -2.31 -3.86
N THR A 497 3.45 -3.56 -4.09
CA THR A 497 3.45 -4.19 -5.41
C THR A 497 2.25 -5.11 -5.57
N ASP A 498 1.96 -5.47 -6.82
CA ASP A 498 0.95 -6.45 -7.23
C ASP A 498 -0.44 -6.08 -6.69
N ASN A 499 -0.94 -4.91 -7.08
CA ASN A 499 -2.28 -4.41 -6.76
C ASN A 499 -2.55 -4.22 -5.26
N SER A 500 -1.51 -3.92 -4.49
CA SER A 500 -1.65 -3.65 -3.06
C SER A 500 -2.25 -2.27 -2.81
N ILE A 501 -3.08 -2.13 -1.78
CA ILE A 501 -3.87 -0.92 -1.53
C ILE A 501 -3.73 -0.44 -0.09
N LEU A 502 -3.56 0.87 0.08
CA LEU A 502 -3.64 1.58 1.37
C LEU A 502 -4.77 2.61 1.33
N ASN A 503 -5.72 2.54 2.26
CA ASN A 503 -6.89 3.42 2.32
C ASN A 503 -7.07 4.12 3.67
N ALA A 504 -7.52 5.36 3.62
CA ALA A 504 -8.06 6.13 4.73
C ALA A 504 -9.37 6.84 4.32
N ARG A 505 -10.27 6.12 3.62
CA ARG A 505 -11.38 6.71 2.85
C ARG A 505 -12.64 6.95 3.67
N THR A 506 -13.49 7.90 3.30
CA THR A 506 -14.84 8.07 3.88
C THR A 506 -15.91 7.98 2.81
N TYR A 507 -16.97 7.20 3.05
CA TYR A 507 -18.01 6.95 2.05
C TYR A 507 -19.24 7.86 2.18
N LEU A 508 -19.70 8.13 3.40
CA LEU A 508 -20.83 9.01 3.68
C LEU A 508 -20.35 10.35 4.24
N ARG A 509 -20.86 10.79 5.39
CA ARG A 509 -20.56 12.09 5.99
C ARG A 509 -19.41 11.98 6.99
N GLY A 510 -18.27 12.58 6.69
CA GLY A 510 -17.08 12.62 7.54
C GLY A 510 -15.84 12.94 6.71
N ASN A 511 -14.75 13.36 7.35
CA ASN A 511 -13.48 13.61 6.69
C ASN A 511 -12.67 12.31 6.55
N ALA A 512 -11.98 12.15 5.42
CA ALA A 512 -11.02 11.08 5.24
C ALA A 512 -9.79 11.29 6.12
N GLY A 513 -9.16 10.18 6.53
CA GLY A 513 -7.97 10.20 7.36
C GLY A 513 -6.72 10.58 6.57
N ASN A 514 -5.73 11.15 7.25
CA ASN A 514 -4.45 11.46 6.64
C ASN A 514 -3.57 10.20 6.53
N ILE A 515 -2.67 10.21 5.55
CA ILE A 515 -1.69 9.14 5.34
C ILE A 515 -0.28 9.74 5.46
N ASN A 516 0.50 9.25 6.43
CA ASN A 516 1.85 9.73 6.71
C ASN A 516 2.86 8.60 6.50
N ILE A 517 3.82 8.78 5.59
CA ILE A 517 4.83 7.76 5.26
C ILE A 517 6.23 8.36 5.39
N LYS A 518 7.09 7.70 6.17
CA LYS A 518 8.51 8.03 6.32
C LYS A 518 9.37 6.79 6.04
N ALA A 519 10.32 6.90 5.10
CA ALA A 519 11.26 5.84 4.72
C ALA A 519 12.59 6.42 4.20
N GLN A 520 13.59 5.59 3.92
CA GLN A 520 14.70 5.98 3.03
C GLN A 520 14.30 5.75 1.57
N GLU A 521 13.70 4.61 1.26
CA GLU A 521 13.24 4.23 -0.06
C GLU A 521 11.73 3.98 -0.04
N LEU A 522 11.02 4.59 -0.98
CA LEU A 522 9.59 4.39 -1.20
C LEU A 522 9.38 3.93 -2.65
N ALA A 523 8.76 2.77 -2.86
CA ALA A 523 8.58 2.22 -4.20
C ALA A 523 7.18 1.58 -4.38
N PHE A 524 6.37 2.13 -5.29
CA PHE A 524 5.07 1.56 -5.66
C PHE A 524 5.05 1.16 -7.13
N SER A 525 4.68 -0.08 -7.39
CA SER A 525 4.67 -0.67 -8.72
C SER A 525 3.46 -1.59 -8.90
N LYS A 526 3.28 -2.04 -10.14
CA LYS A 526 2.22 -2.96 -10.59
C LYS A 526 0.84 -2.60 -10.02
N GLU A 527 0.35 -1.43 -10.43
CA GLU A 527 -1.01 -0.92 -10.13
C GLU A 527 -1.34 -0.79 -8.63
N SER A 528 -0.35 -0.52 -7.79
CA SER A 528 -0.57 -0.29 -6.36
C SER A 528 -1.17 1.10 -6.09
N ILE A 529 -2.00 1.23 -5.05
CA ILE A 529 -2.83 2.43 -4.83
C ILE A 529 -2.81 2.91 -3.38
N ILE A 530 -2.71 4.22 -3.19
CA ILE A 530 -2.85 4.89 -1.89
C ILE A 530 -3.95 5.94 -1.97
N GLN A 531 -4.92 5.90 -1.05
CA GLN A 531 -6.10 6.76 -1.13
C GLN A 531 -6.50 7.38 0.22
N ALA A 532 -6.53 8.72 0.27
CA ALA A 532 -7.13 9.51 1.35
C ALA A 532 -8.44 10.17 0.88
N THR A 533 -9.26 9.42 0.15
CA THR A 533 -10.41 9.92 -0.63
C THR A 533 -11.70 10.02 0.17
N THR A 534 -12.52 11.06 -0.12
CA THR A 534 -13.89 11.17 0.40
C THR A 534 -14.92 11.07 -0.73
N PHE A 535 -15.93 10.19 -0.57
CA PHE A 535 -17.04 10.07 -1.52
C PHE A 535 -18.27 10.89 -1.15
N GLY A 536 -18.50 11.14 0.15
CA GLY A 536 -19.59 12.00 0.61
C GLY A 536 -19.15 13.43 0.88
N SER A 537 -19.82 14.14 1.79
CA SER A 537 -19.73 15.61 1.89
C SER A 537 -18.53 16.17 2.69
N GLY A 538 -17.70 15.33 3.32
CA GLY A 538 -16.54 15.79 4.08
C GLY A 538 -15.29 16.04 3.22
N ASN A 539 -14.23 16.59 3.83
CA ASN A 539 -12.97 16.84 3.12
C ASN A 539 -12.17 15.55 2.95
N ALA A 540 -11.35 15.48 1.90
CA ALA A 540 -10.37 14.42 1.72
C ALA A 540 -9.16 14.61 2.66
N GLY A 541 -8.48 13.52 2.99
CA GLY A 541 -7.32 13.53 3.87
C GLY A 541 -6.04 13.93 3.13
N ASN A 542 -5.06 14.47 3.85
CA ASN A 542 -3.77 14.82 3.27
C ASN A 542 -2.85 13.60 3.21
N LEU A 543 -1.91 13.61 2.25
CA LEU A 543 -0.80 12.66 2.19
C LEU A 543 0.53 13.37 2.44
N ASN A 544 1.30 12.88 3.41
CA ASN A 544 2.61 13.42 3.76
C ASN A 544 3.67 12.33 3.60
N ILE A 545 4.58 12.52 2.64
CA ILE A 545 5.62 11.55 2.28
C ILE A 545 6.99 12.18 2.51
N THR A 546 7.86 11.48 3.23
CA THR A 546 9.27 11.82 3.40
C THR A 546 10.14 10.61 3.07
N ALA A 547 10.95 10.70 2.01
CA ALA A 547 11.84 9.63 1.56
C ALA A 547 13.18 10.19 1.07
N GLN A 548 14.23 9.37 0.95
CA GLN A 548 15.43 9.75 0.19
C GLN A 548 15.19 9.52 -1.30
N SER A 549 14.69 8.34 -1.67
CA SER A 549 14.24 7.98 -3.02
C SER A 549 12.77 7.60 -3.02
N PHE A 550 12.04 8.07 -4.03
CA PHE A 550 10.63 7.78 -4.21
C PHE A 550 10.32 7.45 -5.67
N SER A 551 9.80 6.26 -5.96
CA SER A 551 9.42 5.82 -7.30
C SER A 551 7.98 5.29 -7.36
N LEU A 552 7.27 5.66 -8.42
CA LEU A 552 5.94 5.19 -8.80
C LEU A 552 5.99 4.70 -10.25
N SER A 553 5.61 3.45 -10.51
CA SER A 553 5.61 2.85 -11.86
C SER A 553 4.33 2.05 -12.15
N ASP A 554 4.22 1.52 -13.36
CA ASP A 554 3.18 0.57 -13.78
C ASP A 554 1.76 1.01 -13.38
N THR A 555 1.38 2.24 -13.73
CA THR A 555 0.05 2.80 -13.46
C THR A 555 -0.34 2.94 -11.98
N SER A 556 0.62 2.78 -11.05
CA SER A 556 0.39 3.00 -9.62
C SER A 556 -0.06 4.43 -9.30
N ARG A 557 -0.84 4.59 -8.22
CA ARG A 557 -1.55 5.85 -7.92
C ARG A 557 -1.45 6.30 -6.48
N ILE A 558 -1.45 7.62 -6.31
CA ILE A 558 -1.71 8.30 -5.05
C ILE A 558 -2.86 9.29 -5.23
N ASP A 559 -3.91 9.15 -4.43
CA ASP A 559 -5.13 9.94 -4.55
C ASP A 559 -5.50 10.62 -3.22
N ALA A 560 -5.66 11.94 -3.25
CA ALA A 560 -6.19 12.79 -2.18
C ALA A 560 -7.50 13.46 -2.62
N GLN A 561 -8.40 12.69 -3.22
CA GLN A 561 -9.52 13.21 -4.00
C GLN A 561 -10.83 13.35 -3.21
N THR A 562 -11.75 14.17 -3.71
CA THR A 562 -13.12 14.28 -3.20
C THR A 562 -14.13 14.14 -4.34
N PHE A 563 -15.16 13.31 -4.13
CA PHE A 563 -16.30 13.17 -5.04
C PHE A 563 -17.57 13.88 -4.52
N GLY A 564 -17.54 14.41 -3.29
CA GLY A 564 -18.62 15.21 -2.74
C GLY A 564 -18.22 16.66 -2.51
N SER A 565 -19.06 17.41 -1.79
CA SER A 565 -18.94 18.87 -1.65
C SER A 565 -17.74 19.36 -0.83
N GLY A 566 -17.02 18.48 -0.13
CA GLY A 566 -15.82 18.84 0.62
C GLY A 566 -14.61 19.08 -0.28
N ASN A 567 -13.55 19.69 0.26
CA ASN A 567 -12.31 19.97 -0.48
C ASN A 567 -11.43 18.72 -0.62
N ALA A 568 -10.63 18.66 -1.69
CA ALA A 568 -9.59 17.66 -1.86
C ALA A 568 -8.40 17.91 -0.90
N GLY A 569 -7.66 16.85 -0.59
CA GLY A 569 -6.55 16.86 0.36
C GLY A 569 -5.25 17.28 -0.32
N ASN A 570 -4.31 17.84 0.45
CA ASN A 570 -2.99 18.19 -0.09
C ASN A 570 -2.05 16.98 -0.08
N ILE A 571 -1.12 16.96 -1.03
CA ILE A 571 -0.06 15.95 -1.12
C ILE A 571 1.29 16.65 -0.96
N ASN A 572 1.99 16.34 0.13
CA ASN A 572 3.28 16.93 0.48
C ASN A 572 4.37 15.85 0.37
N ILE A 573 5.35 16.07 -0.50
CA ILE A 573 6.45 15.15 -0.76
C ILE A 573 7.78 15.84 -0.47
N LYS A 574 8.59 15.24 0.40
CA LYS A 574 9.99 15.62 0.64
C LYS A 574 10.89 14.49 0.21
N THR A 575 11.72 14.70 -0.82
CA THR A 575 12.60 13.66 -1.37
C THR A 575 13.87 14.20 -2.02
N GLN A 576 14.91 13.35 -2.16
CA GLN A 576 16.07 13.66 -3.01
C GLN A 576 15.80 13.23 -4.46
N SER A 577 15.07 12.15 -4.67
CA SER A 577 14.69 11.70 -6.01
C SER A 577 13.22 11.30 -6.07
N LEU A 578 12.49 11.82 -7.06
CA LEU A 578 11.14 11.38 -7.42
C LEU A 578 11.12 10.88 -8.86
N ALA A 579 10.65 9.67 -9.11
CA ALA A 579 10.42 9.13 -10.45
C ALA A 579 8.97 8.66 -10.60
N LEU A 580 8.24 9.22 -11.58
CA LEU A 580 6.91 8.77 -12.00
C LEU A 580 7.01 8.21 -13.42
N THR A 581 6.88 6.90 -13.57
CA THR A 581 7.06 6.21 -14.86
C THR A 581 5.84 5.39 -15.26
N GLU A 582 5.73 5.05 -16.54
CA GLU A 582 4.79 4.01 -17.04
C GLU A 582 3.32 4.25 -16.65
N GLY A 583 2.87 5.51 -16.70
CA GLY A 583 1.49 5.90 -16.44
C GLY A 583 1.15 6.10 -14.96
N ALA A 584 2.14 6.19 -14.08
CA ALA A 584 1.90 6.42 -12.65
C ALA A 584 1.47 7.87 -12.35
N ARG A 585 0.55 8.03 -11.39
CA ARG A 585 -0.14 9.33 -11.14
C ARG A 585 -0.23 9.72 -9.67
N ILE A 586 -0.19 11.02 -9.42
CA ILE A 586 -0.43 11.64 -8.11
C ILE A 586 -1.52 12.72 -8.27
N ASN A 587 -2.65 12.54 -7.58
CA ASN A 587 -3.86 13.30 -7.83
C ASN A 587 -4.43 13.93 -6.54
N ALA A 588 -4.69 15.24 -6.56
CA ALA A 588 -5.38 15.98 -5.50
C ALA A 588 -6.59 16.73 -6.07
N GLU A 589 -7.52 15.97 -6.67
CA GLU A 589 -8.61 16.48 -7.51
C GLU A 589 -9.97 16.49 -6.79
N THR A 590 -10.89 17.31 -7.28
CA THR A 590 -12.30 17.36 -6.85
C THR A 590 -13.23 17.16 -8.03
N PHE A 591 -14.27 16.33 -7.84
CA PHE A 591 -15.28 16.03 -8.85
C PHE A 591 -16.64 16.71 -8.57
N ALA A 592 -16.70 17.57 -7.56
CA ALA A 592 -17.90 18.30 -7.17
C ALA A 592 -17.57 19.76 -6.78
N SER A 593 -18.37 20.38 -5.91
CA SER A 593 -18.28 21.81 -5.59
C SER A 593 -17.11 22.23 -4.69
N GLY A 594 -16.39 21.29 -4.09
CA GLY A 594 -15.18 21.59 -3.29
C GLY A 594 -14.01 22.08 -4.13
N ASN A 595 -13.00 22.67 -3.49
CA ASN A 595 -11.75 23.09 -4.14
C ASN A 595 -10.78 21.91 -4.32
N GLY A 596 -9.92 21.99 -5.34
CA GLY A 596 -8.80 21.06 -5.54
C GLY A 596 -7.71 21.21 -4.47
N GLY A 597 -6.99 20.14 -4.19
CA GLY A 597 -5.90 20.11 -3.22
C GLY A 597 -4.57 20.45 -3.88
N ASN A 598 -3.59 20.91 -3.10
CA ASN A 598 -2.27 21.27 -3.64
C ASN A 598 -1.33 20.06 -3.65
N ILE A 599 -0.43 20.01 -4.65
CA ILE A 599 0.71 19.08 -4.66
C ILE A 599 1.99 19.89 -4.46
N ILE A 600 2.75 19.55 -3.42
CA ILE A 600 3.98 20.24 -3.04
C ILE A 600 5.13 19.24 -2.99
N ILE A 601 6.13 19.43 -3.86
CA ILE A 601 7.36 18.62 -3.91
C ILE A 601 8.54 19.50 -3.52
N ASN A 602 9.23 19.11 -2.45
CA ASN A 602 10.40 19.80 -1.93
C ASN A 602 11.60 18.85 -1.83
N PRO A 603 12.84 19.39 -1.86
CA PRO A 603 14.01 18.60 -1.55
C PRO A 603 13.92 18.08 -0.11
N LEU A 604 14.51 16.91 0.16
CA LEU A 604 14.51 16.32 1.51
C LEU A 604 15.09 17.27 2.56
N ASN A 605 16.18 17.97 2.20
CA ASN A 605 16.82 18.99 3.02
C ASN A 605 16.89 20.29 2.21
N ASP A 606 16.47 21.42 2.80
CA ASP A 606 16.40 22.72 2.11
C ASP A 606 17.75 23.21 1.55
N GLU A 607 18.86 22.80 2.16
CA GLU A 607 20.23 23.15 1.73
C GLU A 607 20.70 22.35 0.49
N ASN A 608 20.11 21.18 0.23
CA ASN A 608 20.57 20.24 -0.81
C ASN A 608 19.69 20.26 -2.08
N GLN A 609 19.03 21.39 -2.37
CA GLN A 609 18.19 21.52 -3.56
C GLN A 609 18.93 21.10 -4.84
N ALA A 610 20.21 21.45 -4.98
CA ALA A 610 20.99 21.20 -6.20
C ALA A 610 21.14 19.71 -6.58
N ALA A 611 21.10 18.80 -5.60
CA ALA A 611 21.22 17.36 -5.82
C ALA A 611 19.87 16.68 -6.05
N ALA A 612 18.76 17.36 -5.79
CA ALA A 612 17.44 16.77 -5.93
C ALA A 612 17.01 16.66 -7.40
N SER A 613 16.32 15.58 -7.76
CA SER A 613 15.80 15.34 -9.11
C SER A 613 14.35 14.88 -9.10
N VAL A 614 13.56 15.38 -10.05
CA VAL A 614 12.19 14.90 -10.32
C VAL A 614 12.11 14.50 -11.78
N THR A 615 11.67 13.27 -12.05
CA THR A 615 11.45 12.73 -13.39
C THR A 615 10.01 12.27 -13.53
N ILE A 616 9.32 12.72 -14.59
CA ILE A 616 7.96 12.32 -14.93
C ILE A 616 7.97 11.88 -16.38
N SER A 617 7.84 10.59 -16.65
CA SER A 617 8.02 10.07 -18.00
C SER A 617 7.10 8.91 -18.36
N GLY A 618 6.76 8.81 -19.63
CA GLY A 618 6.09 7.65 -20.20
C GLY A 618 4.58 7.63 -20.00
N SER A 619 3.97 6.59 -20.57
CA SER A 619 2.54 6.31 -20.45
C SER A 619 2.29 4.82 -20.22
N ALA A 620 1.12 4.49 -19.66
CA ALA A 620 0.70 3.13 -19.37
C ALA A 620 0.70 2.28 -20.65
N PRO A 621 1.36 1.11 -20.69
CA PRO A 621 1.44 0.29 -21.90
C PRO A 621 0.08 -0.07 -22.51
N ALA A 622 -0.89 -0.49 -21.67
CA ALA A 622 -2.21 -0.96 -22.10
C ALA A 622 -3.22 0.19 -22.28
N ILE A 623 -3.45 0.97 -21.22
CA ILE A 623 -4.50 2.01 -21.16
C ILE A 623 -4.03 3.39 -21.64
N LYS A 624 -2.74 3.55 -21.96
CA LYS A 624 -2.12 4.76 -22.55
C LYS A 624 -2.32 6.04 -21.72
N PHE A 625 -2.56 5.95 -20.42
CA PHE A 625 -2.53 7.09 -19.50
C PHE A 625 -1.11 7.62 -19.32
N SER A 626 -0.92 8.94 -19.34
CA SER A 626 0.41 9.50 -19.09
C SER A 626 0.75 9.52 -17.59
N SER A 627 2.04 9.42 -17.29
CA SER A 627 2.55 9.69 -15.95
C SER A 627 2.36 11.17 -15.62
N GLY A 628 2.01 11.52 -14.38
CA GLY A 628 1.84 12.94 -14.06
C GLY A 628 1.30 13.30 -12.69
N LEU A 629 1.21 14.62 -12.48
CA LEU A 629 0.60 15.25 -11.31
C LEU A 629 -0.67 15.99 -11.73
N SER A 630 -1.73 15.92 -10.92
CA SER A 630 -3.03 16.50 -11.25
C SER A 630 -3.74 17.11 -10.03
N VAL A 631 -4.27 18.33 -10.16
CA VAL A 631 -4.90 19.12 -9.06
C VAL A 631 -6.22 19.78 -9.48
N ASN A 632 -6.95 19.14 -10.38
CA ASN A 632 -8.05 19.73 -11.14
C ASN A 632 -9.35 19.88 -10.33
N THR A 633 -10.24 20.74 -10.81
CA THR A 633 -11.68 20.69 -10.50
C THR A 633 -12.48 20.22 -11.70
N GLU A 634 -13.25 19.15 -11.53
CA GLU A 634 -13.93 18.42 -12.60
C GLU A 634 -15.47 18.57 -12.55
N SER A 635 -16.01 19.46 -11.70
CA SER A 635 -17.46 19.64 -11.60
C SER A 635 -18.05 20.31 -12.83
N GLU A 636 -19.05 19.66 -13.43
CA GLU A 636 -19.82 20.23 -14.55
C GLU A 636 -20.89 21.22 -14.12
N LYS A 637 -21.13 21.34 -12.81
CA LYS A 637 -22.11 22.26 -12.25
C LYS A 637 -21.53 23.67 -12.18
N ASN A 638 -22.40 24.67 -12.22
CA ASN A 638 -22.01 26.08 -12.13
C ASN A 638 -21.50 26.50 -10.73
N ASP A 639 -21.45 25.59 -9.76
CA ASP A 639 -21.05 25.82 -8.35
C ASP A 639 -19.69 25.21 -8.00
N ALA A 640 -18.83 24.98 -8.99
CA ALA A 640 -17.54 24.33 -8.78
C ALA A 640 -16.49 25.18 -8.06
N GLY A 641 -15.65 24.51 -7.26
CA GLY A 641 -14.49 25.12 -6.60
C GLY A 641 -13.34 25.44 -7.57
N SER A 642 -12.33 26.15 -7.05
CA SER A 642 -11.09 26.47 -7.78
C SER A 642 -10.09 25.31 -7.72
N GLY A 643 -9.30 25.14 -8.79
CA GLY A 643 -8.26 24.11 -8.88
C GLY A 643 -7.16 24.32 -7.84
N GLY A 644 -6.52 23.24 -7.42
CA GLY A 644 -5.37 23.29 -6.52
C GLY A 644 -4.11 23.73 -7.25
N ASN A 645 -3.03 24.03 -6.53
CA ASN A 645 -1.75 24.46 -7.13
C ASN A 645 -0.72 23.33 -7.10
N ILE A 646 0.20 23.32 -8.06
CA ILE A 646 1.40 22.47 -8.05
C ILE A 646 2.61 23.34 -7.74
N THR A 647 3.39 22.95 -6.73
CA THR A 647 4.67 23.61 -6.40
C THR A 647 5.80 22.59 -6.39
N ILE A 648 6.84 22.82 -7.19
CA ILE A 648 8.01 21.93 -7.28
C ILE A 648 9.27 22.74 -7.01
N LYS A 649 10.02 22.33 -5.99
CA LYS A 649 11.38 22.79 -5.70
C LYS A 649 12.32 21.60 -5.86
N THR A 650 13.22 21.65 -6.83
CA THR A 650 14.21 20.58 -7.07
C THR A 650 15.45 21.15 -7.77
N GLY A 651 16.50 20.36 -7.98
CA GLY A 651 17.67 20.75 -8.77
C GLY A 651 17.40 20.59 -10.26
N THR A 652 16.90 19.41 -10.65
CA THR A 652 16.53 19.10 -12.04
C THR A 652 15.11 18.57 -12.11
N LEU A 653 14.31 19.09 -13.05
CA LEU A 653 13.00 18.58 -13.40
C LEU A 653 13.00 18.12 -14.87
N ASN A 654 12.76 16.83 -15.09
CA ASN A 654 12.65 16.21 -16.41
C ASN A 654 11.22 15.71 -16.62
N ILE A 655 10.57 16.19 -17.68
CA ILE A 655 9.25 15.71 -18.11
C ILE A 655 9.38 15.25 -19.56
N SER A 656 9.22 13.96 -19.79
CA SER A 656 9.42 13.36 -21.12
C SER A 656 8.33 12.39 -21.50
N ASP A 657 8.28 12.00 -22.77
CA ASP A 657 7.53 10.84 -23.27
C ASP A 657 6.05 10.86 -22.83
N SER A 658 5.39 12.01 -23.00
CA SER A 658 4.00 12.32 -22.57
C SER A 658 3.78 12.68 -21.11
N GLY A 659 4.81 12.76 -20.28
CA GLY A 659 4.67 13.17 -18.88
C GLY A 659 3.96 14.53 -18.75
N VAL A 660 3.14 14.70 -17.71
CA VAL A 660 2.30 15.90 -17.57
C VAL A 660 2.23 16.46 -16.14
N LEU A 661 2.28 17.79 -16.02
CA LEU A 661 1.80 18.54 -14.86
C LEU A 661 0.50 19.24 -15.22
N SER A 662 -0.57 18.98 -14.47
CA SER A 662 -1.92 19.43 -14.83
C SER A 662 -2.60 20.15 -13.68
N ALA A 663 -2.98 21.41 -13.90
CA ALA A 663 -3.84 22.18 -13.02
C ALA A 663 -4.98 22.96 -13.73
N PRO A 664 -5.64 22.42 -14.78
CA PRO A 664 -6.74 23.11 -15.46
C PRO A 664 -7.97 23.39 -14.59
N SER A 665 -8.78 24.36 -15.04
CA SER A 665 -10.19 24.51 -14.63
C SER A 665 -11.10 23.84 -15.65
N LYS A 666 -11.85 22.84 -15.19
CA LYS A 666 -12.86 22.15 -16.01
C LYS A 666 -14.29 22.53 -15.62
N SER A 667 -14.42 23.64 -14.91
CA SER A 667 -15.66 24.05 -14.28
C SER A 667 -15.82 25.57 -14.32
N SER A 668 -16.80 26.11 -13.58
CA SER A 668 -16.93 27.57 -13.42
C SER A 668 -15.85 28.17 -12.50
N GLY A 669 -15.14 27.38 -11.69
CA GLY A 669 -14.05 27.84 -10.82
C GLY A 669 -12.75 28.09 -11.58
N ASN A 670 -11.78 28.82 -11.01
CA ASN A 670 -10.52 29.13 -11.71
C ASN A 670 -9.54 27.97 -11.69
N GLY A 671 -8.65 27.91 -12.70
CA GLY A 671 -7.57 26.94 -12.79
C GLY A 671 -6.49 27.18 -11.75
N GLY A 672 -5.75 26.13 -11.42
CA GLY A 672 -4.66 26.17 -10.47
C GLY A 672 -3.35 26.71 -11.05
N ASN A 673 -2.51 27.31 -10.22
CA ASN A 673 -1.19 27.76 -10.63
C ASN A 673 -0.14 26.67 -10.50
N ILE A 674 0.87 26.70 -11.38
CA ILE A 674 2.05 25.83 -11.33
C ILE A 674 3.29 26.69 -11.07
N ASN A 675 3.96 26.44 -9.94
CA ASN A 675 5.15 27.17 -9.51
C ASN A 675 6.36 26.23 -9.44
N ILE A 676 7.42 26.52 -10.20
CA ILE A 676 8.59 25.66 -10.33
C ILE A 676 9.85 26.46 -9.99
N ASN A 677 10.64 25.97 -9.04
CA ASN A 677 11.95 26.50 -8.67
C ASN A 677 13.01 25.41 -8.93
N VAL A 678 13.83 25.58 -9.95
CA VAL A 678 14.79 24.56 -10.41
C VAL A 678 16.14 25.15 -10.79
N ASN A 679 17.15 24.30 -11.01
CA ASN A 679 18.35 24.71 -11.74
C ASN A 679 18.17 24.48 -13.24
N ASN A 680 17.67 23.30 -13.60
CA ASN A 680 17.42 22.90 -14.98
C ASN A 680 16.02 22.33 -15.16
N LEU A 681 15.34 22.73 -16.24
CA LEU A 681 14.08 22.16 -16.69
C LEU A 681 14.22 21.57 -18.09
N GLN A 682 13.77 20.33 -18.27
CA GLN A 682 13.70 19.68 -19.58
C GLN A 682 12.27 19.17 -19.85
N LEU A 683 11.69 19.61 -20.96
CA LEU A 683 10.41 19.14 -21.48
C LEU A 683 10.66 18.53 -22.86
N THR A 684 10.63 17.21 -22.99
CA THR A 684 10.99 16.53 -24.25
C THR A 684 9.95 15.51 -24.69
N SER A 685 9.93 15.14 -25.98
CA SER A 685 9.13 14.01 -26.49
C SER A 685 7.64 14.05 -26.07
N GLY A 686 7.05 15.24 -26.03
CA GLY A 686 5.67 15.50 -25.64
C GLY A 686 5.44 15.73 -24.13
N GLY A 687 6.47 16.09 -23.36
CA GLY A 687 6.32 16.51 -21.97
C GLY A 687 5.62 17.86 -21.84
N GLN A 688 4.64 17.97 -20.93
CA GLN A 688 3.76 19.15 -20.84
C GLN A 688 3.57 19.70 -19.42
N ILE A 689 3.38 21.01 -19.34
CA ILE A 689 2.91 21.74 -18.15
C ILE A 689 1.68 22.54 -18.55
N VAL A 690 0.54 22.31 -17.89
CA VAL A 690 -0.78 22.74 -18.37
C VAL A 690 -1.65 23.33 -17.26
N THR A 691 -2.25 24.50 -17.50
CA THR A 691 -3.19 25.19 -16.59
C THR A 691 -4.48 25.67 -17.29
N ASN A 692 -4.88 25.02 -18.40
CA ASN A 692 -5.93 25.48 -19.29
C ASN A 692 -7.33 25.72 -18.65
N ALA A 693 -8.12 26.57 -19.31
CA ALA A 693 -9.54 26.80 -19.03
C ALA A 693 -10.44 26.12 -20.06
N TYR A 694 -11.43 25.35 -19.59
CA TYR A 694 -12.38 24.66 -20.46
C TYR A 694 -13.77 25.32 -20.51
N ARG A 695 -14.22 25.95 -19.41
CA ARG A 695 -15.56 26.56 -19.31
C ARG A 695 -15.42 28.06 -18.99
N SER A 696 -16.16 28.57 -18.00
CA SER A 696 -16.16 29.99 -17.65
C SER A 696 -15.07 30.40 -16.66
N GLY A 697 -14.40 29.44 -16.02
CA GLY A 697 -13.24 29.70 -15.16
C GLY A 697 -12.02 30.18 -15.94
N GLN A 698 -11.19 31.02 -15.33
CA GLN A 698 -9.93 31.48 -15.93
C GLN A 698 -8.85 30.40 -15.87
N ALA A 699 -7.93 30.38 -16.84
CA ALA A 699 -6.77 29.49 -16.80
C ALA A 699 -5.81 29.93 -15.69
N GLY A 700 -5.12 28.97 -15.08
CA GLY A 700 -4.12 29.26 -14.03
C GLY A 700 -2.80 29.78 -14.62
N ASN A 701 -1.91 30.29 -13.78
CA ASN A 701 -0.60 30.79 -14.20
C ASN A 701 0.50 29.74 -14.06
N VAL A 702 1.51 29.81 -14.93
CA VAL A 702 2.75 29.03 -14.84
C VAL A 702 3.90 29.96 -14.52
N LYS A 703 4.60 29.71 -13.41
CA LYS A 703 5.79 30.48 -13.00
C LYS A 703 6.98 29.53 -12.85
N ILE A 704 8.04 29.77 -13.62
CA ILE A 704 9.26 28.97 -13.61
C ILE A 704 10.46 29.87 -13.31
N ASN A 705 11.05 29.67 -12.15
CA ASN A 705 12.33 30.27 -11.78
C ASN A 705 13.41 29.19 -11.92
N ALA A 706 14.30 29.36 -12.89
CA ALA A 706 15.34 28.38 -13.18
C ALA A 706 16.72 29.04 -13.09
N THR A 707 17.66 28.50 -12.31
CA THR A 707 18.96 29.20 -12.17
C THR A 707 19.83 29.11 -13.41
N ASN A 708 19.66 28.07 -14.24
CA ASN A 708 20.50 27.80 -15.41
C ASN A 708 19.65 27.75 -16.69
N ASN A 709 19.17 26.57 -17.08
CA ASN A 709 18.67 26.31 -18.44
C ASN A 709 17.24 25.76 -18.44
N ILE A 710 16.44 26.22 -19.39
CA ILE A 710 15.17 25.61 -19.79
C ILE A 710 15.31 25.08 -21.23
N THR A 711 15.03 23.79 -21.44
CA THR A 711 14.99 23.17 -22.76
C THR A 711 13.60 22.56 -23.01
N ILE A 712 12.96 22.94 -24.10
CA ILE A 712 11.67 22.39 -24.54
C ILE A 712 11.87 21.87 -25.98
N ALA A 713 11.70 20.57 -26.22
CA ALA A 713 12.05 19.96 -27.49
C ALA A 713 11.10 18.84 -27.93
N GLY A 714 10.68 18.84 -29.18
CA GLY A 714 9.96 17.71 -29.77
C GLY A 714 8.46 17.69 -29.46
N GLN A 715 7.84 16.59 -29.87
CA GLN A 715 6.42 16.27 -29.65
C GLN A 715 6.25 14.77 -29.44
N ASN A 716 5.10 14.35 -28.92
CA ASN A 716 4.71 12.96 -28.86
C ASN A 716 4.15 12.48 -30.20
N TYR A 717 4.93 11.69 -30.93
CA TYR A 717 4.53 11.10 -32.20
C TYR A 717 3.48 9.98 -32.07
N GLU A 718 3.27 9.42 -30.88
CA GLU A 718 2.25 8.40 -30.61
C GLU A 718 0.91 8.99 -30.17
N TYR A 719 0.82 10.32 -30.00
CA TYR A 719 -0.36 10.97 -29.43
C TYR A 719 -1.66 10.62 -30.16
N GLU A 720 -1.70 10.76 -31.49
CA GLU A 720 -2.89 10.45 -32.29
C GLU A 720 -3.24 8.94 -32.27
N GLN A 721 -2.23 8.07 -32.20
CA GLN A 721 -2.48 6.62 -32.07
C GLN A 721 -3.13 6.30 -30.72
N ARG A 722 -2.65 6.90 -29.64
CA ARG A 722 -3.21 6.76 -28.28
C ARG A 722 -4.62 7.34 -28.20
N LEU A 723 -4.84 8.51 -28.82
CA LEU A 723 -6.15 9.15 -28.88
C LEU A 723 -7.16 8.30 -29.63
N ASN A 724 -6.81 7.80 -30.82
CA ASN A 724 -7.68 6.95 -31.60
C ASN A 724 -7.95 5.62 -30.88
N ALA A 725 -6.93 5.00 -30.28
CA ALA A 725 -7.11 3.78 -29.48
C ALA A 725 -8.09 4.01 -28.32
N LEU A 726 -8.00 5.16 -27.63
CA LEU A 726 -8.92 5.50 -26.54
C LEU A 726 -10.33 5.82 -27.07
N LYS A 727 -10.47 6.59 -28.15
CA LYS A 727 -11.75 6.86 -28.82
C LYS A 727 -12.46 5.57 -29.20
N THR A 728 -11.76 4.66 -29.89
CA THR A 728 -12.31 3.35 -30.26
C THR A 728 -12.78 2.57 -29.03
N ARG A 729 -12.04 2.58 -27.92
CA ARG A 729 -12.46 1.91 -26.67
C ARG A 729 -13.73 2.52 -26.08
N ILE A 730 -13.82 3.85 -26.08
CA ILE A 730 -15.01 4.57 -25.60
C ILE A 730 -16.20 4.30 -26.51
N ASP A 731 -16.00 4.28 -27.84
CA ASP A 731 -17.04 4.00 -28.82
C ASP A 731 -17.58 2.56 -28.66
N ILE A 732 -16.72 1.60 -28.34
CA ILE A 732 -17.15 0.23 -28.00
C ILE A 732 -17.98 0.24 -26.71
N LEU A 733 -17.54 0.96 -25.67
CA LEU A 733 -18.29 1.07 -24.41
C LEU A 733 -19.66 1.76 -24.60
N LYS A 734 -19.72 2.82 -25.41
CA LYS A 734 -20.96 3.50 -25.81
C LYS A 734 -21.87 2.55 -26.59
N SER A 735 -21.32 1.82 -27.56
CA SER A 735 -22.08 0.83 -28.33
C SER A 735 -22.66 -0.29 -27.44
N ILE A 736 -21.92 -0.75 -26.42
CA ILE A 736 -22.43 -1.72 -25.43
C ILE A 736 -23.56 -1.11 -24.62
N TYR A 737 -23.40 0.12 -24.13
CA TYR A 737 -24.45 0.81 -23.38
C TYR A 737 -25.71 1.02 -24.22
N ASP A 738 -25.58 1.56 -25.42
CA ASP A 738 -26.70 1.83 -26.33
C ASP A 738 -27.46 0.54 -26.68
N ALA A 739 -26.74 -0.58 -26.85
CA ALA A 739 -27.35 -1.88 -27.07
C ALA A 739 -28.12 -2.41 -25.84
N LEU A 740 -27.75 -1.99 -24.64
CA LEU A 740 -28.41 -2.36 -23.37
C LEU A 740 -29.59 -1.44 -23.00
N THR A 741 -29.69 -0.22 -23.58
CA THR A 741 -30.67 0.81 -23.19
C THR A 741 -31.78 1.08 -24.21
N PHE A 742 -32.11 0.12 -25.08
CA PHE A 742 -32.98 0.31 -26.25
C PHE A 742 -34.30 1.08 -25.97
N GLU A 743 -34.44 2.29 -26.52
CA GLU A 743 -35.69 2.79 -27.10
C GLU A 743 -35.42 3.86 -28.17
N ASN A 744 -35.93 3.62 -29.38
CA ASN A 744 -36.04 4.62 -30.43
C ASN A 744 -37.33 5.43 -30.22
N ASP A 745 -37.30 6.46 -29.37
CA ASP A 745 -38.24 7.58 -29.49
C ASP A 745 -37.60 8.91 -29.04
N PRO A 746 -37.35 9.88 -29.94
CA PRO A 746 -36.75 11.17 -29.60
C PRO A 746 -37.66 12.11 -28.76
N GLY A 747 -38.86 11.69 -28.37
CA GLY A 747 -39.91 12.57 -27.84
C GLY A 747 -40.27 12.50 -26.35
N SER A 748 -39.79 11.55 -25.55
CA SER A 748 -40.32 11.34 -24.19
C SER A 748 -39.39 11.85 -23.08
N GLN A 749 -39.65 13.06 -22.57
CA GLN A 749 -39.22 13.40 -21.21
C GLN A 749 -40.18 12.78 -20.20
N ARG A 750 -39.80 11.63 -19.60
CA ARG A 750 -39.87 11.30 -18.16
C ARG A 750 -39.91 9.77 -17.91
N THR A 751 -39.27 9.42 -16.79
CA THR A 751 -39.28 8.15 -16.03
C THR A 751 -38.57 6.95 -16.65
N PHE A 752 -37.36 6.72 -16.11
CA PHE A 752 -36.57 5.49 -16.18
C PHE A 752 -37.42 4.27 -15.83
N ASP A 753 -37.48 3.28 -16.73
CA ASP A 753 -37.52 1.86 -16.35
C ASP A 753 -36.91 0.94 -17.45
N PRO A 754 -35.62 1.10 -17.81
CA PRO A 754 -34.98 0.31 -18.87
C PRO A 754 -34.83 -1.18 -18.50
N ILE A 755 -34.65 -1.46 -17.20
CA ILE A 755 -34.37 -2.81 -16.68
C ILE A 755 -35.63 -3.69 -16.72
N ASN A 756 -36.80 -3.12 -16.38
CA ASN A 756 -38.08 -3.82 -16.48
C ASN A 756 -38.45 -4.12 -17.95
N ASN A 757 -38.09 -3.20 -18.87
CA ASN A 757 -38.27 -3.42 -20.31
C ASN A 757 -37.29 -4.45 -20.90
N LEU A 758 -36.02 -4.51 -20.46
CA LEU A 758 -35.08 -5.56 -20.87
C LEU A 758 -35.56 -6.95 -20.42
N ILE A 759 -36.12 -7.06 -19.21
CA ILE A 759 -36.72 -8.29 -18.70
C ILE A 759 -37.98 -8.67 -19.49
N ASN A 760 -38.86 -7.72 -19.78
CA ASN A 760 -40.03 -7.95 -20.63
C ASN A 760 -39.65 -8.34 -22.07
N ASN A 761 -38.58 -7.77 -22.61
CA ASN A 761 -38.06 -8.08 -23.95
C ASN A 761 -37.29 -9.40 -24.00
N LEU A 762 -36.53 -9.78 -22.95
CA LEU A 762 -35.92 -11.10 -22.79
C LEU A 762 -36.99 -12.20 -22.67
N THR A 763 -38.10 -11.90 -21.99
CA THR A 763 -39.29 -12.76 -21.91
C THR A 763 -39.98 -12.86 -23.27
N ALA A 764 -39.96 -11.81 -24.10
CA ALA A 764 -40.47 -11.81 -25.48
C ALA A 764 -39.51 -12.46 -26.49
N LEU A 765 -38.20 -12.50 -26.22
CA LEU A 765 -37.16 -13.14 -27.03
C LEU A 765 -37.32 -14.68 -27.05
N LEU A 766 -37.84 -15.24 -25.96
CA LEU A 766 -38.27 -16.64 -25.88
C LEU A 766 -39.48 -16.96 -26.78
N ALA A 767 -40.14 -15.94 -27.37
CA ALA A 767 -41.36 -16.10 -28.17
C ALA A 767 -41.20 -15.77 -29.67
N ASN A 768 -40.07 -15.25 -30.17
CA ASN A 768 -39.98 -14.78 -31.57
C ASN A 768 -38.57 -14.92 -32.23
N GLN A 769 -38.51 -15.50 -33.43
CA GLN A 769 -37.26 -15.84 -34.15
C GLN A 769 -36.48 -14.64 -34.75
N ASN A 770 -37.08 -13.45 -34.84
CA ASN A 770 -36.43 -12.27 -35.45
C ASN A 770 -35.32 -11.62 -34.58
N TYR A 771 -35.16 -12.01 -33.32
CA TYR A 771 -34.21 -11.38 -32.38
C TYR A 771 -32.86 -12.12 -32.25
N ALA A 772 -32.69 -13.28 -32.90
CA ALA A 772 -31.44 -14.05 -32.87
C ALA A 772 -30.26 -13.31 -33.53
N GLN A 773 -30.52 -12.49 -34.54
CA GLN A 773 -29.49 -11.70 -35.23
C GLN A 773 -28.93 -10.59 -34.33
N LEU A 774 -29.80 -9.93 -33.57
CA LEU A 774 -29.42 -8.88 -32.62
C LEU A 774 -28.63 -9.45 -31.43
N PHE A 775 -29.01 -10.62 -30.94
CA PHE A 775 -28.28 -11.32 -29.88
C PHE A 775 -26.90 -11.81 -30.34
N ASN A 776 -26.78 -12.26 -31.59
CA ASN A 776 -25.48 -12.61 -32.19
C ASN A 776 -24.61 -11.38 -32.43
N GLU A 777 -25.19 -10.24 -32.84
CA GLU A 777 -24.48 -8.97 -32.97
C GLU A 777 -23.99 -8.45 -31.60
N LEU A 778 -24.80 -8.58 -30.55
CA LEU A 778 -24.41 -8.28 -29.18
C LEU A 778 -23.28 -9.21 -28.69
N LYS A 779 -23.40 -10.53 -28.89
CA LYS A 779 -22.33 -11.50 -28.58
C LYS A 779 -21.03 -11.19 -29.33
N GLN A 780 -21.11 -10.82 -30.60
CA GLN A 780 -19.95 -10.46 -31.41
C GLN A 780 -19.29 -9.17 -30.91
N ARG A 781 -20.06 -8.11 -30.63
CA ARG A 781 -19.54 -6.85 -30.08
C ARG A 781 -18.96 -7.00 -28.67
N ILE A 782 -19.56 -7.87 -27.84
CA ILE A 782 -19.04 -8.28 -26.53
C ILE A 782 -17.70 -9.01 -26.67
N ALA A 783 -17.58 -9.92 -27.65
CA ALA A 783 -16.32 -10.60 -27.93
C ALA A 783 -15.24 -9.64 -28.46
N GLU A 784 -15.60 -8.68 -29.31
CA GLU A 784 -14.72 -7.61 -29.78
C GLU A 784 -14.23 -6.73 -28.62
N PHE A 785 -15.11 -6.36 -27.68
CA PHE A 785 -14.71 -5.66 -26.45
C PHE A 785 -13.76 -6.50 -25.59
N LYS A 786 -14.04 -7.79 -25.40
CA LYS A 786 -13.19 -8.71 -24.62
C LYS A 786 -11.82 -8.94 -25.23
N ASN A 787 -11.72 -8.93 -26.55
CA ASN A 787 -10.44 -9.04 -27.24
C ASN A 787 -9.67 -7.70 -27.30
N SER A 788 -10.35 -6.57 -27.04
CA SER A 788 -9.75 -5.24 -26.99
C SER A 788 -9.16 -4.87 -25.60
N TYR A 789 -9.46 -5.68 -24.58
CA TYR A 789 -9.04 -5.52 -23.20
C TYR A 789 -8.32 -6.76 -22.67
N ASP A 790 -7.39 -6.57 -21.74
CA ASP A 790 -7.00 -7.63 -20.81
C ASP A 790 -7.80 -7.45 -19.51
N PHE A 791 -8.90 -8.19 -19.37
CA PHE A 791 -9.76 -8.13 -18.19
C PHE A 791 -9.06 -8.56 -16.89
N SER A 792 -7.90 -9.23 -16.99
CA SER A 792 -7.10 -9.54 -15.80
C SER A 792 -6.50 -8.29 -15.14
N LEU A 793 -6.35 -7.18 -15.89
CA LEU A 793 -5.94 -5.86 -15.39
C LEU A 793 -7.13 -5.04 -14.87
N ILE A 794 -8.34 -5.26 -15.40
CA ILE A 794 -9.59 -4.60 -14.95
C ILE A 794 -9.99 -5.04 -13.53
N ALA A 795 -9.74 -6.30 -13.17
CA ALA A 795 -10.08 -6.85 -11.86
C ALA A 795 -9.37 -6.14 -10.69
N ASN A 796 -8.32 -5.35 -10.97
CA ASN A 796 -7.41 -4.83 -9.96
C ASN A 796 -7.31 -3.30 -9.89
N ASN A 797 -7.83 -2.57 -10.87
CA ASN A 797 -7.96 -1.10 -10.82
C ASN A 797 -9.33 -0.72 -10.24
N PRO A 798 -9.47 -0.14 -9.04
CA PRO A 798 -10.76 0.05 -8.38
C PRO A 798 -11.74 0.93 -9.16
N GLU A 799 -11.28 1.96 -9.87
CA GLU A 799 -12.15 2.82 -10.69
C GLU A 799 -12.61 2.09 -11.95
N LEU A 800 -11.69 1.42 -12.68
CA LEU A 800 -12.05 0.62 -13.85
C LEU A 800 -12.78 -0.67 -13.47
N ARG A 801 -12.59 -1.21 -12.27
CA ARG A 801 -13.33 -2.35 -11.73
C ARG A 801 -14.74 -1.93 -11.38
N ILE A 802 -14.91 -0.79 -10.70
CA ILE A 802 -16.24 -0.21 -10.47
C ILE A 802 -16.93 0.09 -11.82
N LEU A 803 -16.17 0.51 -12.84
CA LEU A 803 -16.69 0.87 -14.17
C LEU A 803 -16.97 -0.34 -15.10
N LEU A 804 -16.11 -1.36 -15.08
CA LEU A 804 -16.02 -2.43 -16.09
C LEU A 804 -16.17 -3.85 -15.50
N GLN A 805 -16.06 -4.07 -14.18
CA GLN A 805 -16.38 -5.38 -13.56
C GLN A 805 -17.86 -5.74 -13.73
N PRO A 806 -18.81 -4.81 -13.56
CA PRO A 806 -20.20 -5.09 -13.89
C PRO A 806 -20.36 -5.51 -15.36
N ILE A 807 -19.55 -4.94 -16.27
CA ILE A 807 -19.53 -5.30 -17.69
C ILE A 807 -18.94 -6.71 -17.89
N SER A 808 -17.82 -7.05 -17.25
CA SER A 808 -17.22 -8.38 -17.34
C SER A 808 -18.16 -9.47 -16.82
N ASN A 809 -18.78 -9.24 -15.66
CA ASN A 809 -19.74 -10.18 -15.08
C ASN A 809 -20.98 -10.31 -15.96
N LEU A 810 -21.51 -9.19 -16.44
CA LEU A 810 -22.60 -9.14 -17.43
C LEU A 810 -22.25 -9.93 -18.70
N ILE A 811 -21.01 -9.83 -19.18
CA ILE A 811 -20.52 -10.58 -20.35
C ILE A 811 -20.44 -12.09 -20.08
N ASP A 812 -19.91 -12.49 -18.93
CA ASP A 812 -19.81 -13.91 -18.57
C ASP A 812 -21.19 -14.53 -18.32
N ASP A 813 -22.11 -13.77 -17.72
CA ASP A 813 -23.52 -14.17 -17.52
C ASP A 813 -24.30 -14.22 -18.85
N LEU A 814 -24.05 -13.31 -19.80
CA LEU A 814 -24.62 -13.33 -21.15
C LEU A 814 -24.03 -14.45 -22.05
N ASN A 815 -22.81 -14.89 -21.81
CA ASN A 815 -22.21 -16.04 -22.51
C ASN A 815 -22.77 -17.36 -22.00
N ASN A 816 -23.09 -17.45 -20.70
CA ASN A 816 -23.74 -18.60 -20.08
C ASN A 816 -25.28 -18.56 -20.23
N PHE A 817 -25.82 -17.61 -21.00
CA PHE A 817 -27.26 -17.38 -21.13
C PHE A 817 -28.01 -18.56 -21.78
N ASP A 818 -27.32 -19.39 -22.58
CA ASP A 818 -27.87 -20.61 -23.16
C ASP A 818 -28.20 -21.67 -22.07
N GLU A 819 -27.51 -21.68 -20.92
CA GLU A 819 -27.85 -22.50 -19.75
C GLU A 819 -29.01 -21.90 -18.92
N ILE A 820 -29.13 -20.57 -18.92
CA ILE A 820 -30.15 -19.80 -18.19
C ILE A 820 -31.54 -19.99 -18.81
N ILE A 821 -31.64 -20.16 -20.13
CA ILE A 821 -32.90 -20.45 -20.86
C ILE A 821 -33.49 -21.83 -20.48
N LEU A 822 -32.66 -22.79 -20.06
CA LEU A 822 -33.13 -24.12 -19.65
C LEU A 822 -33.69 -24.15 -18.21
N ALA A 823 -33.52 -23.09 -17.42
CA ALA A 823 -33.81 -23.04 -15.99
C ALA A 823 -35.00 -22.14 -15.59
N VAL A 824 -35.98 -21.94 -16.48
CA VAL A 824 -37.11 -20.99 -16.32
C VAL A 824 -38.10 -21.35 -15.18
N GLN A 825 -37.78 -22.30 -14.29
CA GLN A 825 -38.55 -22.61 -13.08
C GLN A 825 -37.69 -22.72 -11.80
N ASP A 826 -36.44 -22.28 -11.82
CA ASP A 826 -35.50 -22.42 -10.69
C ASP A 826 -35.34 -21.10 -9.89
N PRO A 827 -35.42 -21.09 -8.54
CA PRO A 827 -35.05 -19.94 -7.71
C PRO A 827 -33.63 -19.39 -7.97
N VAL A 828 -32.71 -20.20 -8.51
CA VAL A 828 -31.38 -19.76 -8.98
C VAL A 828 -31.48 -18.74 -10.12
N PHE A 829 -32.50 -18.84 -10.98
CA PHE A 829 -32.73 -17.90 -12.09
C PHE A 829 -33.13 -16.52 -11.57
N ALA A 830 -34.03 -16.46 -10.59
CA ALA A 830 -34.45 -15.20 -9.98
C ALA A 830 -33.30 -14.50 -9.23
N GLN A 831 -32.44 -15.28 -8.57
CA GLN A 831 -31.23 -14.75 -7.93
C GLN A 831 -30.25 -14.18 -8.96
N LYS A 832 -29.93 -14.92 -10.02
CA LYS A 832 -29.06 -14.45 -11.10
C LYS A 832 -29.63 -13.23 -11.83
N LEU A 833 -30.94 -13.17 -12.00
CA LEU A 833 -31.62 -12.02 -12.60
C LEU A 833 -31.49 -10.77 -11.72
N ASN A 834 -31.63 -10.90 -10.39
CA ASN A 834 -31.41 -9.79 -9.46
C ASN A 834 -29.93 -9.35 -9.42
N GLU A 835 -28.98 -10.29 -9.50
CA GLU A 835 -27.55 -9.98 -9.62
C GLU A 835 -27.25 -9.20 -10.92
N LEU A 836 -27.86 -9.61 -12.04
CA LEU A 836 -27.79 -8.92 -13.32
C LEU A 836 -28.37 -7.50 -13.25
N GLN A 837 -29.54 -7.32 -12.61
CA GLN A 837 -30.16 -6.01 -12.40
C GLN A 837 -29.26 -5.06 -11.58
N GLN A 838 -28.60 -5.59 -10.53
CA GLN A 838 -27.69 -4.81 -9.70
C GLN A 838 -26.45 -4.38 -10.48
N GLN A 839 -25.89 -5.27 -11.31
CA GLN A 839 -24.74 -4.99 -12.18
C GLN A 839 -25.07 -3.94 -13.26
N LEU A 840 -26.24 -4.03 -13.91
CA LEU A 840 -26.69 -3.03 -14.88
C LEU A 840 -26.92 -1.65 -14.24
N SER A 841 -27.46 -1.59 -13.02
CA SER A 841 -27.65 -0.32 -12.30
C SER A 841 -26.31 0.35 -11.95
N GLN A 842 -25.30 -0.44 -11.57
CA GLN A 842 -23.93 0.05 -11.33
C GLN A 842 -23.26 0.53 -12.62
N PHE A 843 -23.45 -0.19 -13.72
CA PHE A 843 -22.98 0.22 -15.05
C PHE A 843 -23.63 1.52 -15.53
N GLN A 844 -24.92 1.73 -15.26
CA GLN A 844 -25.63 2.96 -15.61
C GLN A 844 -25.14 4.18 -14.81
N TYR A 845 -24.80 4.01 -13.53
CA TYR A 845 -24.16 5.04 -12.72
C TYR A 845 -22.76 5.40 -13.26
N ALA A 846 -21.97 4.39 -13.64
CA ALA A 846 -20.67 4.56 -14.28
C ALA A 846 -20.74 5.26 -15.64
N TYR A 847 -21.71 4.90 -16.48
CA TYR A 847 -21.89 5.47 -17.82
C TYR A 847 -22.24 6.97 -17.79
N ASN A 848 -23.18 7.35 -16.92
CA ASN A 848 -23.69 8.72 -16.87
C ASN A 848 -22.76 9.72 -16.17
N PHE A 849 -21.75 9.26 -15.42
CA PHE A 849 -20.89 10.14 -14.62
C PHE A 849 -19.39 10.07 -14.98
N VAL A 850 -18.93 9.02 -15.69
CA VAL A 850 -17.48 8.74 -15.82
C VAL A 850 -16.97 8.59 -17.26
N LEU A 851 -17.81 8.24 -18.24
CA LEU A 851 -17.34 8.13 -19.62
C LEU A 851 -17.29 9.49 -20.32
N PRO A 852 -16.18 9.80 -21.02
CA PRO A 852 -16.04 11.06 -21.76
C PRO A 852 -17.04 11.16 -22.92
N GLN A 853 -17.85 12.20 -22.89
CA GLN A 853 -18.87 12.54 -23.86
C GLN A 853 -18.33 13.41 -24.99
N THR A 854 -17.29 14.19 -24.74
CA THR A 854 -16.65 15.07 -25.73
C THR A 854 -15.21 14.67 -26.04
N GLU A 855 -14.71 15.01 -27.23
CA GLU A 855 -13.29 14.79 -27.58
C GLU A 855 -12.33 15.49 -26.60
N GLY A 856 -12.73 16.63 -26.04
CA GLY A 856 -11.98 17.32 -24.98
C GLY A 856 -11.82 16.48 -23.71
N GLU A 857 -12.86 15.75 -23.30
CA GLU A 857 -12.80 14.83 -22.14
C GLU A 857 -11.96 13.57 -22.41
N ILE A 858 -11.81 13.16 -23.67
CA ILE A 858 -10.93 12.05 -24.06
C ILE A 858 -9.47 12.47 -23.99
N ARG A 859 -9.13 13.65 -24.56
CA ARG A 859 -7.78 14.20 -24.50
C ARG A 859 -7.34 14.44 -23.05
N ARG A 860 -8.28 14.86 -22.20
CA ARG A 860 -8.13 14.98 -20.74
C ARG A 860 -7.71 13.68 -20.07
N ILE A 861 -8.36 12.57 -20.40
CA ILE A 861 -8.06 11.24 -19.84
C ILE A 861 -6.62 10.84 -20.15
N LEU A 862 -6.11 11.12 -21.35
CA LEU A 862 -4.73 10.77 -21.71
C LEU A 862 -3.67 11.55 -20.93
N GLY A 863 -4.00 12.72 -20.39
CA GLY A 863 -3.07 13.66 -19.74
C GLY A 863 -2.67 14.82 -20.66
N PRO A 864 -2.00 14.56 -21.81
CA PRO A 864 -1.65 15.58 -22.78
C PRO A 864 -2.86 16.11 -23.54
N ILE A 865 -2.97 17.43 -23.61
CA ILE A 865 -4.04 18.11 -24.35
C ILE A 865 -3.76 18.15 -25.86
N ASN A 866 -2.48 18.07 -26.25
CA ASN A 866 -2.01 18.07 -27.63
C ASN A 866 -0.72 17.24 -27.74
N GLN A 867 -0.14 17.14 -28.95
CA GLN A 867 1.07 16.36 -29.18
C GLN A 867 2.38 17.07 -28.77
N TYR A 868 2.42 18.39 -28.68
CA TYR A 868 3.67 19.15 -28.54
C TYR A 868 4.26 19.08 -27.14
N SER A 869 5.58 19.12 -27.01
CA SER A 869 6.21 19.46 -25.72
C SER A 869 6.01 20.94 -25.46
N GLY A 870 5.70 21.34 -24.22
CA GLY A 870 5.47 22.76 -23.97
C GLY A 870 4.88 23.18 -22.65
N LEU A 871 4.71 24.50 -22.56
CA LEU A 871 4.01 25.20 -21.49
C LEU A 871 2.70 25.75 -22.04
N PHE A 872 1.59 25.49 -21.37
CA PHE A 872 0.25 25.83 -21.85
C PHE A 872 -0.61 26.44 -20.74
N ALA A 873 -1.13 27.65 -20.98
CA ALA A 873 -2.13 28.30 -20.14
C ALA A 873 -3.29 28.81 -21.01
N ASN A 874 -3.84 27.91 -21.82
CA ASN A 874 -4.75 28.23 -22.92
C ASN A 874 -6.21 28.24 -22.48
N THR A 875 -7.08 28.75 -23.35
CA THR A 875 -8.53 28.50 -23.30
C THR A 875 -8.91 27.52 -24.41
N GLU A 876 -9.75 26.54 -24.07
CA GLU A 876 -10.19 25.50 -25.01
C GLU A 876 -11.42 25.94 -25.80
N ALA A 877 -11.77 25.17 -26.85
CA ALA A 877 -12.96 25.43 -27.65
C ALA A 877 -14.22 25.43 -26.76
N ASN A 878 -15.01 26.52 -26.84
CA ASN A 878 -16.19 26.83 -26.01
C ASN A 878 -15.91 27.43 -24.62
N SER A 879 -14.66 27.68 -24.24
CA SER A 879 -14.35 28.42 -23.02
C SER A 879 -14.75 29.90 -23.17
N THR A 880 -15.29 30.47 -22.10
CA THR A 880 -15.52 31.93 -21.96
C THR A 880 -14.55 32.57 -20.96
N GLY A 881 -13.71 31.77 -20.31
CA GLY A 881 -12.64 32.23 -19.42
C GLY A 881 -11.44 32.76 -20.21
N ASN A 882 -10.58 33.53 -19.54
CA ASN A 882 -9.38 34.08 -20.14
C ASN A 882 -8.18 33.13 -20.01
N GLY A 883 -7.22 33.27 -20.92
CA GLY A 883 -5.92 32.61 -20.84
C GLY A 883 -5.09 33.07 -19.65
N GLY A 884 -4.18 32.22 -19.20
CA GLY A 884 -3.35 32.46 -18.03
C GLY A 884 -2.05 33.19 -18.35
N THR A 885 -1.20 33.38 -17.35
CA THR A 885 0.13 33.99 -17.54
C THR A 885 1.23 32.94 -17.42
N ILE A 886 2.19 32.96 -18.35
CA ILE A 886 3.42 32.15 -18.28
C ILE A 886 4.60 33.08 -18.05
N ASN A 887 5.30 32.91 -16.93
CA ASN A 887 6.50 33.67 -16.55
C ASN A 887 7.68 32.72 -16.40
N ILE A 888 8.75 32.94 -17.16
CA ILE A 888 9.99 32.15 -17.06
C ILE A 888 11.21 33.06 -16.89
N ASP A 889 12.13 32.66 -16.00
CA ASP A 889 13.35 33.42 -15.66
C ASP A 889 14.60 32.52 -15.54
N PRO A 890 15.19 32.03 -16.66
CA PRO A 890 16.47 31.33 -16.68
C PRO A 890 17.63 32.12 -17.28
N GLN A 891 18.87 31.64 -17.16
CA GLN A 891 19.99 32.16 -17.95
C GLN A 891 19.81 31.88 -19.44
N GLN A 892 19.34 30.68 -19.80
CA GLN A 892 19.13 30.30 -21.20
C GLN A 892 17.80 29.54 -21.40
N VAL A 893 17.09 29.90 -22.47
CA VAL A 893 15.94 29.17 -22.99
C VAL A 893 16.25 28.64 -24.38
N THR A 894 15.99 27.35 -24.60
CA THR A 894 16.00 26.73 -25.93
C THR A 894 14.65 26.07 -26.17
N ILE A 895 13.96 26.47 -27.23
CA ILE A 895 12.73 25.84 -27.73
C ILE A 895 13.02 25.32 -29.12
N GLN A 896 12.80 24.02 -29.33
CA GLN A 896 13.12 23.41 -30.62
C GLN A 896 12.21 22.26 -31.04
N ASP A 897 12.31 21.87 -32.30
CA ASP A 897 11.70 20.66 -32.85
C ASP A 897 10.17 20.61 -32.61
N THR A 898 9.44 21.60 -33.12
CA THR A 898 7.97 21.79 -32.97
C THR A 898 7.43 22.13 -31.59
N ALA A 899 8.29 22.25 -30.57
CA ALA A 899 7.90 22.60 -29.20
C ALA A 899 7.26 24.00 -29.08
N ARG A 900 6.42 24.19 -28.05
CA ARG A 900 5.59 25.40 -27.91
C ARG A 900 5.54 25.98 -26.51
N ILE A 901 5.44 27.30 -26.42
CA ILE A 901 4.91 28.03 -25.24
C ILE A 901 3.68 28.78 -25.72
N SER A 902 2.53 28.53 -25.10
CA SER A 902 1.24 29.00 -25.60
C SER A 902 0.33 29.47 -24.47
N VAL A 903 -0.34 30.60 -24.71
CA VAL A 903 -1.43 31.15 -23.87
C VAL A 903 -2.65 31.49 -24.74
N ASP A 904 -2.85 30.69 -25.78
CA ASP A 904 -3.84 30.94 -26.84
C ASP A 904 -5.28 30.87 -26.31
N SER A 905 -6.18 31.59 -26.95
CA SER A 905 -7.62 31.48 -26.71
C SER A 905 -8.35 30.84 -27.88
N GLN A 906 -8.82 29.60 -27.69
CA GLN A 906 -9.63 28.90 -28.69
C GLN A 906 -11.13 29.18 -28.52
N GLY A 907 -11.53 29.74 -27.38
CA GLY A 907 -12.89 30.14 -27.04
C GLY A 907 -13.21 31.61 -27.37
N THR A 908 -14.07 32.23 -26.55
CA THR A 908 -14.44 33.66 -26.68
C THR A 908 -13.72 34.56 -25.68
N GLY A 909 -12.97 34.00 -24.74
CA GLY A 909 -12.13 34.75 -23.81
C GLY A 909 -10.89 35.36 -24.48
N VAL A 910 -10.19 36.22 -23.76
CA VAL A 910 -8.95 36.85 -24.23
C VAL A 910 -7.77 35.91 -24.04
N ALA A 911 -6.80 35.92 -24.95
CA ALA A 911 -5.53 35.19 -24.76
C ALA A 911 -4.73 35.75 -23.58
N GLY A 912 -3.86 34.91 -23.03
CA GLY A 912 -3.07 35.24 -21.85
C GLY A 912 -1.83 36.09 -22.13
N ASN A 913 -0.89 36.07 -21.18
CA ASN A 913 0.37 36.80 -21.27
C ASN A 913 1.58 35.86 -21.13
N ILE A 914 2.62 36.09 -21.92
CA ILE A 914 3.90 35.39 -21.81
C ILE A 914 4.98 36.42 -21.44
N SER A 915 5.78 36.13 -20.42
CA SER A 915 6.98 36.88 -20.08
C SER A 915 8.19 35.94 -19.96
N ILE A 916 9.21 36.21 -20.77
CA ILE A 916 10.48 35.49 -20.76
C ILE A 916 11.57 36.48 -20.39
N THR A 917 12.24 36.27 -19.26
CA THR A 917 13.45 36.99 -18.88
C THR A 917 14.63 36.03 -18.97
N ALA A 918 15.64 36.33 -19.79
CA ALA A 918 16.81 35.45 -19.94
C ALA A 918 18.05 36.15 -20.46
N ASN A 919 19.22 35.50 -20.46
CA ASN A 919 20.36 36.03 -21.20
C ASN A 919 20.21 35.72 -22.69
N ARG A 920 19.79 34.49 -23.01
CA ARG A 920 19.68 34.00 -24.39
C ARG A 920 18.40 33.20 -24.60
N LEU A 921 17.71 33.46 -25.72
CA LEU A 921 16.58 32.69 -26.20
C LEU A 921 16.89 32.14 -27.61
N THR A 922 16.79 30.82 -27.76
CA THR A 922 16.89 30.15 -29.05
C THR A 922 15.54 29.54 -29.41
N LEU A 923 15.01 29.91 -30.57
CA LEU A 923 13.84 29.30 -31.20
C LEU A 923 14.31 28.63 -32.50
N ASP A 924 14.15 27.32 -32.59
CA ASP A 924 14.75 26.57 -33.70
C ASP A 924 13.88 25.41 -34.19
N ASN A 925 13.72 25.24 -35.49
CA ASN A 925 13.00 24.11 -36.11
C ASN A 925 11.51 24.05 -35.69
N GLN A 926 10.71 24.97 -36.23
CA GLN A 926 9.26 25.08 -36.02
C GLN A 926 8.86 25.34 -34.55
N ALA A 927 9.75 25.96 -33.78
CA ALA A 927 9.44 26.37 -32.42
C ALA A 927 8.45 27.54 -32.41
N ALA A 928 7.52 27.55 -31.45
CA ALA A 928 6.48 28.59 -31.38
C ALA A 928 6.31 29.20 -29.99
N ILE A 929 6.16 30.52 -29.93
CA ILE A 929 5.66 31.27 -28.76
C ILE A 929 4.39 32.01 -29.19
N THR A 930 3.24 31.64 -28.64
CA THR A 930 1.94 32.11 -29.13
C THR A 930 1.01 32.62 -28.04
N ALA A 931 0.30 33.70 -28.33
CA ALA A 931 -0.83 34.23 -27.57
C ALA A 931 -1.96 34.61 -28.54
N ASP A 932 -2.27 33.67 -29.44
CA ASP A 932 -3.22 33.85 -30.54
C ASP A 932 -4.67 33.68 -30.05
N THR A 933 -5.63 34.27 -30.76
CA THR A 933 -7.06 34.08 -30.48
C THR A 933 -7.87 33.68 -31.70
N ASN A 934 -8.81 32.74 -31.51
CA ASN A 934 -9.83 32.45 -32.53
C ASN A 934 -10.89 33.54 -32.63
N SER A 935 -11.15 34.24 -31.52
CA SER A 935 -12.12 35.32 -31.39
C SER A 935 -11.69 36.23 -30.25
N GLY A 936 -11.93 37.54 -30.37
CA GLY A 936 -11.56 38.51 -29.35
C GLY A 936 -10.10 38.97 -29.45
N GLN A 937 -9.63 39.65 -28.39
CA GLN A 937 -8.33 40.34 -28.37
C GLN A 937 -7.15 39.36 -28.25
N GLY A 938 -6.12 39.54 -29.08
CA GLY A 938 -4.82 38.85 -28.97
C GLY A 938 -4.11 39.15 -27.65
N GLY A 939 -3.30 38.21 -27.16
CA GLY A 939 -2.61 38.33 -25.87
C GLY A 939 -1.34 39.19 -25.94
N SER A 940 -0.51 39.11 -24.90
CA SER A 940 0.77 39.86 -24.86
C SER A 940 1.98 38.94 -24.70
N ILE A 941 3.05 39.20 -25.46
CA ILE A 941 4.34 38.50 -25.35
C ILE A 941 5.44 39.53 -25.03
N ASN A 942 6.14 39.34 -23.91
CA ASN A 942 7.25 40.17 -23.48
C ASN A 942 8.53 39.32 -23.37
N LEU A 943 9.52 39.61 -24.22
CA LEU A 943 10.82 38.94 -24.23
C LEU A 943 11.88 39.95 -23.75
N ASN A 944 12.37 39.78 -22.52
CA ASN A 944 13.43 40.60 -21.93
C ASN A 944 14.74 39.81 -21.90
N LEU A 945 15.60 40.04 -22.89
CA LEU A 945 16.84 39.29 -23.09
C LEU A 945 18.07 40.16 -22.80
N GLN A 946 19.18 39.58 -22.37
CA GLN A 946 20.44 40.34 -22.25
C GLN A 946 21.22 40.35 -23.57
N ASP A 947 21.45 39.17 -24.15
CA ASP A 947 22.47 39.01 -25.20
C ASP A 947 21.90 38.67 -26.58
N LEU A 948 21.04 37.66 -26.70
CA LEU A 948 20.70 37.08 -28.00
C LEU A 948 19.29 36.50 -28.07
N LEU A 949 18.57 36.88 -29.12
CA LEU A 949 17.49 36.10 -29.71
C LEU A 949 17.99 35.43 -31.00
N LEU A 950 18.12 34.11 -30.99
CA LEU A 950 18.43 33.32 -32.19
C LEU A 950 17.14 32.70 -32.73
N PHE A 951 16.75 33.08 -33.95
CA PHE A 951 15.47 32.73 -34.54
C PHE A 951 15.65 31.95 -35.84
N ARG A 952 15.32 30.65 -35.82
CA ARG A 952 15.76 29.72 -36.86
C ARG A 952 14.70 28.72 -37.32
N ARG A 953 14.83 28.31 -38.59
CA ARG A 953 14.10 27.21 -39.23
C ARG A 953 12.59 27.21 -38.94
N GLN A 954 11.83 28.11 -39.55
CA GLN A 954 10.36 28.17 -39.51
C GLN A 954 9.77 28.43 -38.12
N SER A 955 10.49 29.14 -37.26
CA SER A 955 10.01 29.43 -35.92
C SER A 955 9.12 30.68 -35.90
N VAL A 956 8.22 30.78 -34.92
CA VAL A 956 7.17 31.81 -34.88
C VAL A 956 7.01 32.44 -33.49
N VAL A 957 6.81 33.77 -33.46
CA VAL A 957 6.29 34.50 -32.31
C VAL A 957 5.00 35.21 -32.74
N SER A 958 3.85 34.88 -32.14
CA SER A 958 2.55 35.36 -32.63
C SER A 958 1.58 35.78 -31.53
N THR A 959 0.86 36.88 -31.78
CA THR A 959 -0.29 37.36 -31.01
C THR A 959 -1.45 37.69 -31.96
N THR A 960 -1.63 36.86 -32.98
CA THR A 960 -2.58 37.04 -34.06
C THR A 960 -4.00 36.76 -33.59
N ALA A 961 -4.95 37.60 -34.01
CA ALA A 961 -6.32 37.55 -33.49
C ALA A 961 -7.40 37.39 -34.56
N GLY A 962 -8.38 36.57 -34.23
CA GLY A 962 -9.58 36.35 -35.04
C GLY A 962 -9.38 35.39 -36.21
N ARG A 963 -10.50 34.96 -36.79
CA ARG A 963 -10.59 34.11 -37.98
C ARG A 963 -11.79 34.51 -38.83
N GLN A 964 -11.98 33.85 -39.97
CA GLN A 964 -13.18 34.05 -40.78
C GLN A 964 -14.46 33.79 -39.95
N GLY A 965 -15.32 34.81 -39.88
CA GLY A 965 -16.58 34.75 -39.11
C GLY A 965 -16.46 35.04 -37.62
N ALA A 966 -15.26 35.26 -37.07
CA ALA A 966 -15.05 35.64 -35.67
C ALA A 966 -13.94 36.70 -35.57
N GLY A 967 -14.32 37.94 -35.24
CA GLY A 967 -13.40 39.07 -35.20
C GLY A 967 -12.45 39.07 -34.01
N GLY A 968 -11.49 40.00 -34.02
CA GLY A 968 -10.48 40.15 -32.98
C GLY A 968 -9.44 41.19 -33.36
N ASP A 969 -8.89 41.87 -32.37
CA ASP A 969 -7.81 42.84 -32.53
C ASP A 969 -6.48 42.17 -32.15
N GLY A 970 -5.43 42.41 -32.93
CA GLY A 970 -4.10 41.84 -32.72
C GLY A 970 -3.51 42.25 -31.37
N GLY A 971 -2.71 41.36 -30.79
CA GLY A 971 -2.10 41.55 -29.48
C GLY A 971 -0.84 42.42 -29.47
N ALA A 972 -0.06 42.32 -28.39
CA ALA A 972 1.16 43.10 -28.19
C ALA A 972 2.40 42.20 -28.08
N ILE A 973 3.46 42.52 -28.82
CA ILE A 973 4.75 41.85 -28.76
C ILE A 973 5.82 42.89 -28.42
N ALA A 974 6.51 42.71 -27.31
CA ALA A 974 7.68 43.50 -26.93
C ALA A 974 8.92 42.62 -26.82
N ILE A 975 9.96 42.95 -27.57
CA ILE A 975 11.25 42.25 -27.55
C ILE A 975 12.33 43.25 -27.16
N ASN A 976 12.79 43.15 -25.92
CA ASN A 976 13.79 44.04 -25.34
C ASN A 976 15.09 43.27 -25.15
N LEU A 977 16.16 43.74 -25.79
CA LEU A 977 17.53 43.30 -25.55
C LEU A 977 18.38 44.44 -24.99
N ASP A 978 19.56 44.13 -24.42
CA ASP A 978 20.50 45.17 -24.00
C ASP A 978 20.86 46.07 -25.20
N PRO A 979 20.61 47.38 -25.14
CA PRO A 979 20.84 48.28 -26.27
C PRO A 979 22.33 48.41 -26.66
N ASN A 980 23.26 48.02 -25.77
CA ASN A 980 24.70 48.14 -26.00
C ASN A 980 25.34 46.88 -26.59
N GLN A 981 24.69 45.71 -26.48
CA GLN A 981 25.27 44.43 -26.89
C GLN A 981 24.28 43.38 -27.43
N GLY A 982 22.98 43.54 -27.20
CA GLY A 982 21.98 42.53 -27.53
C GLY A 982 21.56 42.51 -29.00
N PHE A 983 21.53 41.33 -29.62
CA PHE A 983 21.17 41.15 -31.04
C PHE A 983 20.00 40.19 -31.26
N ILE A 984 19.22 40.47 -32.30
CA ILE A 984 18.30 39.49 -32.90
C ILE A 984 18.93 38.99 -34.19
N ILE A 985 19.08 37.66 -34.32
CA ILE A 985 19.67 37.02 -35.50
C ILE A 985 18.68 36.01 -36.06
N SER A 986 18.27 36.23 -37.32
CA SER A 986 17.50 35.27 -38.09
C SER A 986 18.17 35.01 -39.44
N PRO A 987 18.78 33.82 -39.66
CA PRO A 987 19.39 33.49 -40.93
C PRO A 987 18.40 33.62 -42.10
N ALA A 988 18.84 34.18 -43.21
CA ALA A 988 17.96 34.44 -44.35
C ALA A 988 17.35 33.15 -44.91
N SER A 989 16.14 33.26 -45.45
CA SER A 989 15.41 32.17 -46.11
C SER A 989 15.04 30.99 -45.20
N GLU A 990 14.88 31.23 -43.90
CA GLU A 990 14.44 30.23 -42.93
C GLU A 990 12.96 30.39 -42.53
N ASN A 991 12.21 31.36 -43.09
CA ASN A 991 10.79 31.64 -42.83
C ASN A 991 10.43 31.80 -41.34
N ASN A 992 11.20 32.62 -40.62
CA ASN A 992 10.94 32.91 -39.21
C ASN A 992 10.12 34.19 -39.06
N ASP A 993 8.99 34.12 -38.36
CA ASP A 993 8.00 35.19 -38.38
C ASP A 993 7.64 35.75 -37.01
N ILE A 994 7.47 37.07 -36.93
CA ILE A 994 6.91 37.79 -35.78
C ILE A 994 5.59 38.45 -36.22
N ALA A 995 4.47 37.99 -35.68
CA ALA A 995 3.14 38.38 -36.17
C ALA A 995 2.19 38.86 -35.06
N ALA A 996 1.67 40.08 -35.19
CA ALA A 996 0.58 40.62 -34.38
C ALA A 996 -0.60 40.98 -35.28
N ASN A 997 -1.03 40.05 -36.13
CA ASN A 997 -2.03 40.30 -37.16
C ASN A 997 -3.46 40.22 -36.60
N ALA A 998 -4.43 40.72 -37.36
CA ALA A 998 -5.85 40.59 -37.07
C ALA A 998 -6.62 40.19 -38.33
N PHE A 999 -7.56 39.25 -38.20
CA PHE A 999 -8.40 38.86 -39.33
C PHE A 999 -9.29 40.03 -39.76
N SER A 1000 -10.16 40.51 -38.85
CA SER A 1000 -11.11 41.60 -39.14
C SER A 1000 -11.06 42.82 -38.21
N GLY A 1001 -10.28 42.76 -37.13
CA GLY A 1001 -10.00 43.91 -36.26
C GLY A 1001 -8.73 44.67 -36.66
N SER A 1002 -8.20 45.43 -35.71
CA SER A 1002 -6.97 46.19 -35.85
C SER A 1002 -5.75 45.31 -35.65
N GLY A 1003 -4.73 45.46 -36.50
CA GLY A 1003 -3.42 44.87 -36.25
C GLY A 1003 -2.85 45.35 -34.92
N GLY A 1004 -2.03 44.51 -34.30
CA GLY A 1004 -1.47 44.72 -32.97
C GLY A 1004 -0.25 45.64 -32.92
N THR A 1005 0.48 45.59 -31.81
CA THR A 1005 1.71 46.39 -31.61
C THR A 1005 2.92 45.48 -31.49
N ILE A 1006 3.97 45.77 -32.25
CA ILE A 1006 5.27 45.11 -32.16
C ILE A 1006 6.33 46.16 -31.83
N GLU A 1007 6.98 46.03 -30.68
CA GLU A 1007 8.09 46.87 -30.26
C GLU A 1007 9.37 46.03 -30.11
N ILE A 1008 10.44 46.43 -30.80
CA ILE A 1008 11.73 45.76 -30.74
C ILE A 1008 12.80 46.77 -30.36
N ASN A 1009 13.47 46.53 -29.23
CA ASN A 1009 14.59 47.31 -28.73
C ASN A 1009 15.83 46.42 -28.72
N ALA A 1010 16.80 46.70 -29.60
CA ALA A 1010 18.02 45.88 -29.71
C ALA A 1010 19.18 46.68 -30.29
N LYS A 1011 20.42 46.27 -30.05
CA LYS A 1011 21.58 46.86 -30.75
C LYS A 1011 21.50 46.66 -32.26
N GLY A 1012 21.02 45.49 -32.69
CA GLY A 1012 20.83 45.18 -34.11
C GLY A 1012 19.83 44.05 -34.33
N VAL A 1013 19.04 44.20 -35.39
CA VAL A 1013 18.10 43.19 -35.89
C VAL A 1013 18.59 42.74 -37.26
N ILE A 1014 19.00 41.48 -37.38
CA ILE A 1014 19.64 40.94 -38.60
C ILE A 1014 18.76 39.86 -39.21
N GLY A 1015 18.39 40.05 -40.49
CA GLY A 1015 17.74 39.03 -41.31
C GLY A 1015 16.22 38.91 -41.16
N LEU A 1016 15.57 39.85 -40.46
CA LEU A 1016 14.11 40.03 -40.41
C LEU A 1016 13.70 41.26 -41.22
N ALA A 1017 12.59 41.18 -41.97
CA ALA A 1017 12.05 42.30 -42.74
C ALA A 1017 10.65 42.69 -42.24
N THR A 1018 10.41 43.97 -41.98
CA THR A 1018 9.06 44.47 -41.69
C THR A 1018 8.25 44.54 -42.99
N LEU A 1019 7.09 43.88 -43.05
CA LEU A 1019 6.20 43.93 -44.20
C LEU A 1019 4.92 44.70 -43.88
N THR A 1020 4.63 45.70 -44.71
CA THR A 1020 3.32 46.34 -44.73
C THR A 1020 2.28 45.43 -45.38
N ARG A 1021 1.00 45.75 -45.15
CA ARG A 1021 -0.13 45.03 -45.74
C ARG A 1021 -0.05 44.94 -47.27
N GLN A 1022 0.40 46.00 -47.95
CA GLN A 1022 0.51 46.05 -49.42
C GLN A 1022 1.69 45.23 -49.94
N GLU A 1023 2.84 45.29 -49.26
CA GLU A 1023 4.02 44.48 -49.62
C GLU A 1023 3.72 42.99 -49.47
N LEU A 1024 2.97 42.60 -48.43
CA LEU A 1024 2.54 41.22 -48.23
C LEU A 1024 1.63 40.73 -49.38
N GLU A 1025 0.67 41.55 -49.87
CA GLU A 1025 -0.17 41.20 -51.04
C GLU A 1025 0.66 40.98 -52.29
N GLN A 1026 1.63 41.88 -52.53
CA GLN A 1026 2.50 41.81 -53.70
C GLN A 1026 3.36 40.55 -53.68
N LYS A 1027 3.93 40.24 -52.51
CA LYS A 1027 4.76 39.05 -52.34
C LYS A 1027 3.96 37.75 -52.44
N LEU A 1028 2.74 37.70 -51.89
CA LEU A 1028 1.87 36.51 -51.92
C LEU A 1028 1.03 36.37 -53.20
N GLY A 1029 0.87 37.46 -53.98
CA GLY A 1029 0.04 37.47 -55.18
C GLY A 1029 -1.46 37.32 -54.93
N THR A 1030 -1.94 37.69 -53.74
CA THR A 1030 -3.35 37.54 -53.35
C THR A 1030 -3.81 38.68 -52.43
N THR A 1031 -5.10 39.04 -52.52
CA THR A 1031 -5.78 39.96 -51.60
C THR A 1031 -6.81 39.22 -50.72
N ASP A 1032 -6.87 37.89 -50.85
CA ASP A 1032 -7.76 37.02 -50.08
C ASP A 1032 -7.37 37.05 -48.60
N PRO A 1033 -8.22 37.57 -47.69
CA PRO A 1033 -7.91 37.71 -46.27
C PRO A 1033 -7.42 36.43 -45.61
N GLU A 1034 -7.94 35.25 -45.98
CA GLU A 1034 -7.52 33.98 -45.38
C GLU A 1034 -6.13 33.52 -45.83
N LYS A 1035 -5.65 34.03 -46.96
CA LYS A 1035 -4.32 33.68 -47.52
C LYS A 1035 -3.26 34.73 -47.22
N LEU A 1036 -3.60 35.80 -46.52
CA LEU A 1036 -2.69 36.89 -46.17
C LEU A 1036 -1.93 36.60 -44.88
N ASN A 1037 -1.06 35.59 -44.94
CA ASN A 1037 -0.24 35.13 -43.83
C ASN A 1037 1.25 35.10 -44.25
N PRO A 1038 2.17 35.78 -43.53
CA PRO A 1038 3.61 35.77 -43.84
C PRO A 1038 4.22 34.36 -43.86
N GLN A 1039 3.65 33.40 -43.14
CA GLN A 1039 4.14 32.01 -43.10
C GLN A 1039 4.13 31.30 -44.47
N PHE A 1040 3.43 31.85 -45.47
CA PHE A 1040 3.45 31.35 -46.85
C PHE A 1040 4.64 31.88 -47.68
N LEU A 1041 5.46 32.77 -47.12
CA LEU A 1041 6.69 33.26 -47.73
C LEU A 1041 7.87 32.35 -47.36
N ALA A 1042 9.02 32.61 -47.98
CA ALA A 1042 10.30 32.03 -47.57
C ALA A 1042 11.16 33.04 -46.79
N SER A 1043 10.80 34.33 -46.80
CA SER A 1043 11.49 35.38 -46.05
C SER A 1043 11.17 35.29 -44.56
N ASN A 1044 12.03 35.86 -43.72
CA ASN A 1044 11.72 36.04 -42.30
C ASN A 1044 11.05 37.41 -42.14
N ASP A 1045 9.81 37.44 -41.67
CA ASP A 1045 8.99 38.65 -41.77
C ASP A 1045 8.41 39.11 -40.42
N ILE A 1046 8.21 40.42 -40.29
CA ILE A 1046 7.54 41.07 -39.16
C ILE A 1046 6.27 41.74 -39.67
N THR A 1047 5.11 41.35 -39.15
CA THR A 1047 3.81 41.87 -39.60
C THR A 1047 2.88 42.21 -38.44
N ALA A 1048 2.24 43.37 -38.50
CA ALA A 1048 1.12 43.74 -37.65
C ALA A 1048 0.02 44.35 -38.53
N ILE A 1049 -0.76 43.52 -39.21
CA ILE A 1049 -1.71 43.95 -40.25
C ILE A 1049 -3.14 43.56 -39.94
N SER A 1050 -4.10 44.27 -40.54
CA SER A 1050 -5.49 43.80 -40.63
C SER A 1050 -5.74 43.16 -41.99
N GLN A 1051 -6.16 41.89 -41.99
CA GLN A 1051 -6.32 41.10 -43.21
C GLN A 1051 -7.50 41.60 -44.06
N THR A 1052 -8.63 41.95 -43.43
CA THR A 1052 -9.83 42.44 -44.16
C THR A 1052 -9.86 43.95 -44.39
N ASN A 1053 -9.16 44.76 -43.57
CA ASN A 1053 -9.22 46.22 -43.69
C ASN A 1053 -7.85 46.88 -43.59
N PRO A 1054 -7.22 47.25 -44.72
CA PRO A 1054 -5.90 47.90 -44.73
C PRO A 1054 -5.79 49.22 -43.95
N GLN A 1055 -6.90 49.86 -43.55
CA GLN A 1055 -6.89 51.07 -42.72
C GLN A 1055 -6.68 50.78 -41.23
N LEU A 1056 -6.82 49.52 -40.81
CA LEU A 1056 -6.68 49.09 -39.41
C LEU A 1056 -5.37 48.34 -39.19
N ASN A 1057 -4.29 48.69 -39.91
CA ASN A 1057 -2.98 48.08 -39.65
C ASN A 1057 -2.44 48.51 -38.29
N GLY A 1058 -1.68 47.61 -37.69
CA GLY A 1058 -0.99 47.81 -36.42
C GLY A 1058 0.31 48.60 -36.56
N ILE A 1059 1.04 48.69 -35.45
CA ILE A 1059 2.27 49.47 -35.33
C ILE A 1059 3.45 48.53 -35.16
N VAL A 1060 4.49 48.70 -35.99
CA VAL A 1060 5.79 48.05 -35.81
C VAL A 1060 6.84 49.14 -35.56
N SER A 1061 7.47 49.09 -34.39
CA SER A 1061 8.51 50.03 -33.97
C SER A 1061 9.81 49.27 -33.67
N ILE A 1062 10.89 49.62 -34.35
CA ILE A 1062 12.22 49.03 -34.13
C ILE A 1062 13.16 50.16 -33.71
N SER A 1063 13.64 50.10 -32.47
CA SER A 1063 14.65 50.99 -31.92
C SER A 1063 15.99 50.26 -31.91
N SER A 1064 16.87 50.68 -32.82
CA SER A 1064 18.29 50.30 -32.83
C SER A 1064 19.14 51.56 -32.79
N PRO A 1065 20.07 51.73 -31.84
CA PRO A 1065 20.98 52.88 -31.83
C PRO A 1065 21.65 53.00 -33.20
N ASP A 1066 21.68 54.21 -33.76
CA ASP A 1066 22.26 54.47 -35.09
C ASP A 1066 23.67 53.85 -35.18
N ILE A 1067 23.79 52.78 -35.96
CA ILE A 1067 25.08 52.35 -36.46
C ILE A 1067 25.47 53.41 -37.48
N ASP A 1068 26.30 54.37 -37.07
CA ASP A 1068 26.98 55.29 -37.97
C ASP A 1068 27.77 54.49 -39.02
N PRO A 1069 27.27 54.35 -40.27
CA PRO A 1069 27.93 53.54 -41.29
C PRO A 1069 29.27 54.17 -41.72
N SER A 1070 29.51 55.44 -41.38
CA SER A 1070 30.77 56.13 -41.69
C SER A 1070 31.96 55.66 -40.86
N LYS A 1071 31.72 54.87 -39.80
CA LYS A 1071 32.80 54.25 -39.00
C LYS A 1071 33.16 52.82 -39.43
N GLY A 1072 32.55 52.28 -40.49
CA GLY A 1072 32.66 50.87 -40.86
C GLY A 1072 32.94 50.52 -42.32
N ILE A 1073 33.18 51.48 -43.22
CA ILE A 1073 33.49 51.17 -44.63
C ILE A 1073 34.82 51.81 -45.03
N VAL A 1074 35.91 51.05 -44.85
CA VAL A 1074 37.13 51.28 -45.64
C VAL A 1074 36.94 50.54 -46.96
N SER A 1075 36.72 51.28 -48.04
CA SER A 1075 36.81 50.75 -49.39
C SER A 1075 38.26 50.41 -49.72
N LEU A 1076 38.55 49.15 -50.04
CA LEU A 1076 39.84 48.72 -50.56
C LEU A 1076 40.11 49.39 -51.92
N PRO A 1077 41.27 50.05 -52.14
CA PRO A 1077 41.63 50.59 -53.45
C PRO A 1077 42.06 49.46 -54.38
N THR A 1078 41.38 49.29 -55.52
CA THR A 1078 41.80 48.35 -56.59
C THR A 1078 42.29 49.13 -57.82
N ASN A 1079 43.46 49.76 -57.70
CA ASN A 1079 44.37 49.82 -58.84
C ASN A 1079 45.40 48.71 -58.61
N ALA A 1080 45.34 47.65 -59.41
CA ALA A 1080 46.34 46.60 -59.43
C ALA A 1080 47.66 47.17 -59.94
N SER A 1081 48.66 47.26 -59.06
CA SER A 1081 50.03 47.60 -59.45
C SER A 1081 50.70 46.38 -60.09
N ASP A 1082 51.12 46.54 -61.36
CA ASP A 1082 51.88 45.58 -62.15
C ASP A 1082 53.24 45.23 -61.49
N PRO A 1083 53.50 43.95 -61.13
CA PRO A 1083 54.74 43.52 -60.45
C PRO A 1083 56.00 43.51 -61.34
N SER A 1084 55.91 43.85 -62.63
CA SER A 1084 57.05 43.76 -63.57
C SER A 1084 58.00 44.97 -63.57
N GLN A 1085 57.73 46.01 -62.76
CA GLN A 1085 58.51 47.28 -62.74
C GLN A 1085 59.29 47.53 -61.44
N GLN A 1086 59.35 46.58 -60.49
CA GLN A 1086 60.05 46.76 -59.20
C GLN A 1086 61.26 45.83 -58.98
N ILE A 1087 61.81 45.24 -60.06
CA ILE A 1087 63.08 44.50 -60.00
C ILE A 1087 64.18 45.35 -60.65
N ALA A 1088 65.01 46.00 -59.82
CA ALA A 1088 66.27 46.58 -60.27
C ALA A 1088 67.37 45.51 -60.24
N GLN A 1089 67.87 45.12 -61.41
CA GLN A 1089 69.11 44.36 -61.57
C GLN A 1089 70.31 45.29 -61.35
N SER A 1090 71.15 45.01 -60.35
CA SER A 1090 72.58 45.32 -60.45
C SER A 1090 73.42 44.41 -59.56
N CYS A 1091 74.43 43.77 -60.16
CA CYS A 1091 75.54 43.09 -59.49
C CYS A 1091 76.76 43.99 -59.60
N GLY A 1092 77.42 44.29 -58.47
CA GLY A 1092 78.69 45.03 -58.46
C GLY A 1092 79.29 45.10 -57.05
N ALA A 1093 80.45 44.47 -56.87
CA ALA A 1093 81.15 44.27 -55.61
C ALA A 1093 81.66 45.56 -54.96
N VAL A 1094 81.26 45.84 -53.72
CA VAL A 1094 81.97 46.76 -52.79
C VAL A 1094 81.84 46.26 -51.35
N ASN A 1095 82.98 46.31 -50.64
CA ASN A 1095 83.25 45.83 -49.29
C ASN A 1095 82.34 46.38 -48.18
N GLY A 1096 82.05 45.52 -47.19
CA GLY A 1096 81.91 45.91 -45.78
C GLY A 1096 80.49 46.27 -45.32
N LYS A 1097 79.92 45.35 -44.53
CA LYS A 1097 78.85 45.50 -43.53
C LYS A 1097 77.70 46.47 -43.83
N VAL A 1098 76.49 45.88 -43.74
CA VAL A 1098 75.13 46.47 -43.80
C VAL A 1098 74.52 46.40 -45.20
N ALA A 1099 73.71 45.36 -45.42
CA ALA A 1099 72.67 45.34 -46.44
C ALA A 1099 71.32 45.20 -45.72
N SER A 1100 70.44 46.13 -46.06
CA SER A 1100 69.19 46.49 -45.40
C SER A 1100 68.17 45.35 -45.33
N ALA A 1101 67.53 45.22 -44.17
CA ALA A 1101 66.34 44.41 -43.96
C ALA A 1101 65.08 45.24 -44.30
N PHE A 1102 64.12 44.63 -44.98
CA PHE A 1102 62.76 45.15 -45.05
C PHE A 1102 61.94 44.40 -43.99
N THR A 1103 61.63 45.08 -42.90
CA THR A 1103 60.76 44.59 -41.83
C THR A 1103 59.41 45.29 -41.98
N ASP A 1104 58.39 44.52 -42.35
CA ASP A 1104 57.00 44.93 -42.19
C ASP A 1104 56.53 44.49 -40.80
N ILE A 1105 56.07 45.46 -40.01
CA ILE A 1105 55.51 45.33 -38.68
C ILE A 1105 54.07 45.87 -38.77
N GLY A 1106 53.12 45.00 -39.12
CA GLY A 1106 51.73 45.41 -39.26
C GLY A 1106 50.76 44.29 -39.65
N HIS A 1107 50.07 43.75 -38.64
CA HIS A 1107 48.72 43.17 -38.62
C HIS A 1107 48.13 42.48 -39.87
N GLY A 1108 47.89 41.17 -39.79
CA GLY A 1108 46.90 40.51 -40.65
C GLY A 1108 47.14 39.03 -40.93
N GLY A 1109 46.92 38.16 -39.94
CA GLY A 1109 46.72 36.74 -40.23
C GLY A 1109 45.33 36.54 -40.81
N LEU A 1110 45.21 36.31 -42.12
CA LEU A 1110 43.98 35.83 -42.74
C LEU A 1110 43.69 34.41 -42.22
N PRO A 1111 42.42 34.06 -41.90
CA PRO A 1111 42.07 32.70 -41.50
C PRO A 1111 42.30 31.72 -42.66
N PRO A 1112 42.70 30.46 -42.38
CA PRO A 1112 42.86 29.44 -43.42
C PRO A 1112 41.52 29.18 -44.11
N LYS A 1113 41.59 28.85 -45.41
CA LYS A 1113 40.39 28.60 -46.22
C LYS A 1113 39.78 27.22 -45.86
N PRO A 1114 38.46 27.02 -46.09
CA PRO A 1114 37.74 25.82 -45.66
C PRO A 1114 38.23 24.47 -46.24
N ASP A 1115 39.13 24.51 -47.22
CA ASP A 1115 39.70 23.37 -47.92
C ASP A 1115 41.17 23.05 -47.54
N GLU A 1116 41.75 23.79 -46.58
CA GLU A 1116 43.15 23.62 -46.17
C GLU A 1116 43.27 22.68 -44.95
N LEU A 1117 44.05 21.60 -45.08
CA LEU A 1117 44.31 20.64 -44.01
C LEU A 1117 45.21 21.25 -42.92
N LEU A 1118 44.70 21.37 -41.70
CA LEU A 1118 45.42 21.89 -40.53
C LEU A 1118 46.61 21.00 -40.14
N SER A 1119 47.86 21.47 -40.33
CA SER A 1119 49.05 20.85 -39.73
C SER A 1119 49.28 21.35 -38.30
N SER A 1120 49.58 20.44 -37.37
CA SER A 1120 49.83 20.76 -35.96
C SER A 1120 51.28 21.20 -35.73
N ASP A 1121 51.56 22.50 -35.85
CA ASP A 1121 52.80 23.07 -35.32
C ASP A 1121 52.51 23.91 -34.09
N THR A 1122 53.02 23.39 -32.98
CA THR A 1122 52.95 23.93 -31.63
C THR A 1122 53.98 25.04 -31.49
N VAL A 1123 53.55 26.25 -31.11
CA VAL A 1123 54.49 27.30 -30.68
C VAL A 1123 54.54 27.33 -29.16
N TRP A 1124 55.73 26.97 -28.69
CA TRP A 1124 56.24 27.06 -27.32
C TRP A 1124 56.07 28.44 -26.69
N GLN A 1125 55.70 28.47 -25.41
CA GLN A 1125 55.78 29.65 -24.55
C GLN A 1125 56.87 29.42 -23.49
N ASP A 1126 57.95 30.21 -23.56
CA ASP A 1126 59.06 30.23 -22.59
C ASP A 1126 58.66 31.06 -21.37
N ILE A 1127 58.54 30.39 -20.22
CA ILE A 1127 58.18 30.97 -18.93
C ILE A 1127 59.47 31.19 -18.13
N ARG A 1128 60.01 32.40 -18.19
CA ARG A 1128 61.04 32.87 -17.23
C ARG A 1128 60.50 34.04 -16.42
N LEU A 1129 60.14 33.74 -15.18
CA LEU A 1129 59.79 34.69 -14.12
C LEU A 1129 61.02 35.47 -13.63
N ARG A 1130 60.83 36.75 -13.29
CA ARG A 1130 61.69 37.52 -12.38
C ARG A 1130 60.88 37.92 -11.14
N ASN A 1131 61.48 37.67 -9.98
CA ASN A 1131 60.99 37.73 -8.60
C ASN A 1131 60.50 39.11 -8.11
N SER A 1132 59.56 39.11 -7.16
CA SER A 1132 59.86 39.45 -5.74
C SER A 1132 58.72 39.09 -4.77
N THR A 1133 59.01 38.10 -3.90
CA THR A 1133 58.80 38.03 -2.42
C THR A 1133 57.43 38.43 -1.83
N THR A 1134 56.71 37.62 -1.05
CA THR A 1134 57.14 36.79 0.11
C THR A 1134 56.19 35.59 0.42
N GLU A 1135 56.82 34.49 0.85
CA GLU A 1135 56.36 33.18 1.40
C GLU A 1135 55.75 33.21 2.84
N PRO A 1136 55.38 32.07 3.49
CA PRO A 1136 54.96 30.73 3.03
C PRO A 1136 53.80 30.06 3.85
N GLY A 1137 53.21 28.98 3.30
CA GLY A 1137 52.35 28.05 4.07
C GLY A 1137 51.95 26.78 3.31
N ASN A 1138 52.85 25.78 3.31
CA ASN A 1138 52.79 24.45 2.70
C ASN A 1138 51.45 23.68 2.76
N THR A 1139 51.09 22.99 1.66
CA THR A 1139 51.26 21.52 1.55
C THR A 1139 50.99 20.99 0.14
N THR A 1140 51.77 19.96 -0.19
CA THR A 1140 52.09 19.34 -1.48
C THR A 1140 51.01 18.39 -2.03
N GLN A 1141 50.74 18.45 -3.34
CA GLN A 1141 50.34 17.29 -4.14
C GLN A 1141 51.12 17.23 -5.46
N ALA A 1142 51.67 16.04 -5.71
CA ALA A 1142 52.48 15.69 -6.87
C ALA A 1142 51.60 15.45 -8.11
N THR A 1143 52.01 16.04 -9.22
CA THR A 1143 51.42 15.89 -10.55
C THR A 1143 51.87 14.59 -11.22
N VAL A 1144 50.91 13.71 -11.53
CA VAL A 1144 51.06 12.64 -12.53
C VAL A 1144 50.38 13.12 -13.81
N ASN A 1145 51.10 13.07 -14.93
CA ASN A 1145 50.65 13.52 -16.25
C ASN A 1145 49.39 12.77 -16.73
N PRO A 1146 48.35 13.46 -17.23
CA PRO A 1146 47.18 12.82 -17.81
C PRO A 1146 47.49 12.31 -19.23
N VAL A 1147 47.39 10.99 -19.42
CA VAL A 1147 47.32 10.34 -20.72
C VAL A 1147 45.92 10.60 -21.30
N LYS A 1148 45.85 11.18 -22.51
CA LYS A 1148 44.58 11.36 -23.26
C LYS A 1148 43.89 10.01 -23.47
N PRO A 1149 42.62 9.81 -23.04
CA PRO A 1149 41.87 8.59 -23.34
C PRO A 1149 41.47 8.57 -24.82
N LYS A 1150 41.70 7.43 -25.46
CA LYS A 1150 41.18 7.11 -26.79
C LYS A 1150 39.66 6.93 -26.67
N SER A 1151 38.87 7.66 -27.45
CA SER A 1151 37.40 7.55 -27.45
C SER A 1151 36.99 6.13 -27.84
N VAL A 1152 36.40 5.39 -26.89
CA VAL A 1152 35.79 4.07 -27.13
C VAL A 1152 34.29 4.29 -27.23
N LEU A 1153 33.68 3.78 -28.30
CA LEU A 1153 32.22 3.74 -28.45
C LEU A 1153 31.65 2.87 -27.32
N ILE A 1154 30.83 3.44 -26.43
CA ILE A 1154 30.17 2.67 -25.36
C ILE A 1154 28.98 1.95 -25.97
N MET A 1155 29.08 0.63 -26.08
CA MET A 1155 28.00 -0.24 -26.54
C MET A 1155 27.26 -0.79 -25.32
N PRO A 1156 25.93 -0.64 -25.19
CA PRO A 1156 25.18 -1.14 -24.04
C PRO A 1156 25.28 -2.67 -23.95
N ALA A 1157 25.37 -3.20 -22.74
CA ALA A 1157 25.45 -4.63 -22.49
C ALA A 1157 24.13 -5.31 -22.89
N THR A 1158 24.23 -6.39 -23.67
CA THR A 1158 23.08 -7.19 -24.12
C THR A 1158 22.96 -8.53 -23.38
N GLY A 1159 23.87 -8.81 -22.44
CA GLY A 1159 23.81 -9.97 -21.56
C GLY A 1159 24.90 -9.96 -20.47
N TRP A 1160 24.91 -10.99 -19.63
CA TRP A 1160 25.92 -11.22 -18.59
C TRP A 1160 26.35 -12.69 -18.55
N VAL A 1161 27.59 -12.94 -18.11
CA VAL A 1161 28.24 -14.25 -18.07
C VAL A 1161 29.15 -14.31 -16.83
N PHE A 1162 29.27 -15.47 -16.21
CA PHE A 1162 30.29 -15.69 -15.18
C PHE A 1162 31.66 -15.93 -15.83
N ASN A 1163 32.68 -15.19 -15.40
CA ASN A 1163 34.05 -15.41 -15.83
C ASN A 1163 34.65 -16.67 -15.17
N ASP A 1164 35.86 -17.06 -15.57
CA ASP A 1164 36.56 -18.25 -15.06
C ASP A 1164 36.88 -18.19 -13.55
N ASN A 1165 36.67 -17.03 -12.92
CA ASN A 1165 36.78 -16.82 -11.46
C ASN A 1165 35.42 -16.83 -10.74
N GLY A 1166 34.30 -17.03 -11.45
CA GLY A 1166 32.95 -17.07 -10.87
C GLY A 1166 32.28 -15.70 -10.70
N GLU A 1167 32.78 -14.64 -11.34
CA GLU A 1167 32.24 -13.28 -11.23
C GLU A 1167 31.38 -12.90 -12.44
N VAL A 1168 30.26 -12.21 -12.21
CA VAL A 1168 29.35 -11.76 -13.27
C VAL A 1168 29.97 -10.61 -14.06
N THR A 1169 30.12 -10.81 -15.37
CA THR A 1169 30.67 -9.84 -16.34
C THR A 1169 29.64 -9.54 -17.43
N LEU A 1170 29.47 -8.25 -17.75
CA LEU A 1170 28.56 -7.78 -18.80
C LEU A 1170 29.18 -7.94 -20.19
N ILE A 1171 28.42 -8.41 -21.18
CA ILE A 1171 28.86 -8.61 -22.57
C ILE A 1171 27.94 -7.89 -23.56
N SER A 1172 28.48 -7.46 -24.70
CA SER A 1172 27.76 -6.68 -25.73
C SER A 1172 27.27 -7.50 -26.93
N HIS A 1173 27.37 -8.84 -26.89
CA HIS A 1173 26.82 -9.74 -27.90
C HIS A 1173 26.56 -11.14 -27.32
N THR A 1174 25.47 -11.80 -27.72
CA THR A 1174 25.22 -13.21 -27.36
C THR A 1174 26.16 -14.14 -28.14
N PRO A 1175 26.88 -15.07 -27.50
CA PRO A 1175 27.65 -16.09 -28.22
C PRO A 1175 26.69 -16.95 -29.04
N LYS A 1176 26.93 -17.11 -30.34
CA LYS A 1176 26.25 -18.14 -31.14
C LYS A 1176 26.68 -19.51 -30.62
N SER A 1177 25.84 -20.17 -29.82
CA SER A 1177 26.06 -21.55 -29.41
C SER A 1177 25.77 -22.50 -30.58
N SER A 1178 26.81 -22.97 -31.22
CA SER A 1178 26.79 -24.22 -31.99
C SER A 1178 27.13 -25.39 -31.07
N ALA A 1179 26.21 -26.36 -31.00
CA ALA A 1179 26.31 -27.75 -30.49
C ALA A 1179 25.14 -28.01 -29.53
N SER A 1180 24.06 -28.68 -29.94
CA SER A 1180 23.95 -30.14 -29.91
C SER A 1180 24.67 -30.77 -28.71
N TRP A 1181 23.90 -31.25 -27.73
CA TRP A 1181 23.89 -32.62 -27.18
C TRP A 1181 22.94 -32.65 -25.95
N LEU A 1182 21.90 -33.49 -26.06
CA LEU A 1182 21.32 -34.45 -25.08
C LEU A 1182 21.71 -34.26 -23.58
N ASN A 1183 20.86 -34.42 -22.55
CA ASN A 1183 19.66 -35.23 -22.38
C ASN A 1183 18.94 -34.84 -21.07
N TYR A 1184 17.64 -35.13 -21.00
CA TYR A 1184 16.85 -35.22 -19.76
C TYR A 1184 17.40 -36.31 -18.83
N SER A 1185 17.55 -36.04 -17.53
CA SER A 1185 17.21 -36.98 -16.43
C SER A 1185 17.45 -36.41 -15.01
N SER A 1186 16.40 -36.51 -14.20
CA SER A 1186 16.34 -36.86 -12.76
C SER A 1186 17.26 -36.20 -11.71
N CYS A 1187 16.59 -35.57 -10.74
CA CYS A 1187 16.64 -35.82 -9.28
C CYS A 1187 18.00 -35.78 -8.53
N ALA A 1188 18.13 -34.88 -7.54
CA ALA A 1188 18.29 -35.20 -6.10
C ALA A 1188 18.90 -34.03 -5.29
N ALA A 1189 18.53 -34.00 -4.02
CA ALA A 1189 18.77 -32.99 -2.99
C ALA A 1189 20.19 -32.95 -2.37
N LYS A 1190 20.34 -32.00 -1.43
CA LYS A 1190 21.45 -31.67 -0.47
C LYS A 1190 22.46 -30.65 -1.00
N ARG A 1191 22.77 -29.55 -0.31
CA ARG A 1191 22.71 -29.20 1.13
C ARG A 1191 22.12 -27.81 1.36
#